data_AF-A0A812SMC3-F1
#
_entry.id   AF-A0A812SMC3-F1
#
_cell.length_a   1.000
_cell.length_b   1.000
_cell.length_c   1.000
_cell.angle_alpha   90.00
_cell.angle_beta   90.00
_cell.angle_gamma   90.00
#
_symmetry.space_group_name_H-M   'P 1'
#
loop_
_entity.id
_entity.type
_entity.pdbx_description
1 polymer ?
#
loop_
_entity_poly.entity_id
_entity_poly.type
_entity_poly.pdbx_seq_one_letter_code
_entity_poly.pdbx_strand_id
1 'polypeptide(L)'
;MILTRLVARRQVADQHPPHLLLADFGIADVFKPDSATSLQKKGTWAYMAPEIFEDIITPKVDIWSLGVVGFELLSGSRPFGQTPFEVQVSTCYDPDPVDVSAVRAAGASQAACTFVSWLLTKQETLRPSAEEAHRDMSWPDLAQNDVASMIGFGSKSTFSKVQKPVAKDVPAQLAVWSKLDSDLRALLFDSGGVFQTAFCHCEVSPSSRHRGIFPLPMLLSWPDDAEVPLEDVPAALCLANACLASLNLLWADFKETRSQASPTAQATTGQLEVHTRVAHRVRRMLQRMRPTSTQDFAWDGGFARFETGASLQCEPLRGTAVDLPERAGTCNPLAHIHEELRRAVADPSVIFPDPGPHIPDLDGRAGVSMSEYLVLVSRELACGKLRLRRRVSGMASVFAVKKAAVGRQRKIWNGAELSRLASQPPRPERLANPASFLDIHVEAGEAVYYSKRDAATFFDSLQVPPSLQPWFGQPAVSAAELAAASGQTLRDLSILVDDLDGEELDEDCLLHPVNVVWPMGFSWSSAVAQSTTLSVVTNSGVQPDAVLCMEQPPPLDQSVLCWVATDDTVFAHRNRQHGAKTLARFDAAMDSAHIPRNAGKDVSLASHITALGCDFTSQPYLVEPATAKLSACFVGLMDVLDKGWASPKGLNGLLGLVQWFCLLQRPVFAVFDKVYAFVRKEPALKPRPLPLDVRQELAVALGLLPLLTVSLDRPYLNKLLACDAAPEFGFGVCAAKVSPVTMHQLGILAERRGDYVRLHRRPGDADEIPRLGTPHRLHLPKQAFKKVISSRARWQAHSGVLEAHGLLLALKWAARSRASFHKKLVVLVDAKVVLGAASKGRTSAPALRGVIRAISAHSLACDFLVRLVYIPSEDNPADAPSRGQRVPVKKTVRKA
;
A
#
# COMPACT_ATOMS: atom_id res chain seq x y z
N MET A 1 -10.74 -29.95 1.21
CA MET A 1 -10.51 -28.70 1.97
C MET A 1 -11.60 -28.68 3.06
N ILE A 2 -11.64 -27.73 4.00
CA ILE A 2 -12.87 -27.51 4.80
C ILE A 2 -13.13 -26.01 4.77
N LEU A 3 -14.22 -25.62 4.09
CA LEU A 3 -14.60 -24.22 3.88
C LEU A 3 -15.09 -23.60 5.19
N THR A 4 -14.26 -22.80 5.84
CA THR A 4 -14.59 -22.15 7.13
C THR A 4 -14.69 -20.63 7.02
N ARG A 5 -14.30 -20.06 5.87
CA ARG A 5 -14.17 -18.60 5.71
C ARG A 5 -14.34 -18.15 4.27
N LEU A 6 -15.32 -17.28 4.05
CA LEU A 6 -15.48 -16.48 2.83
C LEU A 6 -14.94 -15.08 3.08
N VAL A 7 -14.12 -14.58 2.16
CA VAL A 7 -13.61 -13.21 2.22
C VAL A 7 -14.28 -12.40 1.12
N ALA A 8 -15.12 -11.46 1.52
CA ALA A 8 -15.67 -10.47 0.60
C ALA A 8 -14.59 -9.46 0.22
N ARG A 9 -14.29 -9.36 -1.08
CA ARG A 9 -13.48 -8.26 -1.60
C ARG A 9 -14.39 -7.05 -1.76
N ARG A 10 -14.22 -6.04 -0.91
CA ARG A 10 -15.03 -4.81 -0.95
C ARG A 10 -14.81 -4.09 -2.29
N GLN A 11 -15.88 -3.94 -3.07
CA GLN A 11 -15.96 -2.94 -4.14
C GLN A 11 -16.36 -1.59 -3.51
N VAL A 12 -15.99 -0.47 -4.15
CA VAL A 12 -16.12 0.88 -3.57
C VAL A 12 -17.57 1.41 -3.61
N ALA A 13 -18.52 0.66 -4.20
CA ALA A 13 -19.94 1.05 -4.27
C ALA A 13 -20.86 -0.09 -3.80
N ASP A 14 -21.91 0.27 -3.04
CA ASP A 14 -22.94 -0.63 -2.50
C ASP A 14 -23.93 -1.18 -3.56
N GLN A 15 -23.61 -1.14 -4.86
CA GLN A 15 -24.55 -1.44 -5.95
C GLN A 15 -24.27 -2.73 -6.73
N HIS A 16 -23.20 -3.47 -6.40
CA HIS A 16 -22.98 -4.82 -6.93
C HIS A 16 -22.78 -5.83 -5.80
N PRO A 17 -23.23 -7.09 -5.98
CA PRO A 17 -23.00 -8.13 -4.98
C PRO A 17 -21.49 -8.30 -4.78
N PRO A 18 -21.01 -8.37 -3.52
CA PRO A 18 -19.60 -8.47 -3.23
C PRO A 18 -19.00 -9.73 -3.87
N HIS A 19 -17.86 -9.59 -4.56
CA HIS A 19 -17.10 -10.76 -5.03
C HIS A 19 -16.53 -11.51 -3.82
N LEU A 20 -17.08 -12.69 -3.56
CA LEU A 20 -16.62 -13.60 -2.52
C LEU A 20 -15.43 -14.42 -3.04
N LEU A 21 -14.35 -14.46 -2.26
CA LEU A 21 -13.17 -15.27 -2.53
C LEU A 21 -13.00 -16.30 -1.42
N LEU A 22 -12.63 -17.53 -1.80
CA LEU A 22 -12.15 -18.54 -0.85
C LEU A 22 -10.74 -18.19 -0.39
N ALA A 23 -10.49 -18.30 0.92
CA ALA A 23 -9.21 -18.01 1.55
C ALA A 23 -8.86 -19.06 2.62
N ASP A 24 -7.65 -18.98 3.18
CA ASP A 24 -7.19 -19.82 4.30
C ASP A 24 -7.13 -21.34 3.98
N PHE A 25 -6.49 -21.72 2.87
CA PHE A 25 -6.21 -23.12 2.45
C PHE A 25 -5.20 -23.88 3.35
N GLY A 26 -4.95 -23.44 4.59
CA GLY A 26 -3.90 -23.99 5.46
C GLY A 26 -4.08 -25.45 5.89
N ILE A 27 -5.28 -26.00 5.69
CA ILE A 27 -5.63 -27.41 5.93
C ILE A 27 -6.13 -28.12 4.66
N ALA A 28 -5.96 -27.50 3.48
CA ALA A 28 -6.34 -28.12 2.22
C ALA A 28 -5.36 -29.23 1.82
N ASP A 29 -5.89 -30.32 1.28
CA ASP A 29 -5.12 -31.47 0.80
C ASP A 29 -5.54 -31.85 -0.62
N VAL A 30 -4.66 -32.55 -1.35
CA VAL A 30 -4.91 -33.03 -2.71
C VAL A 30 -5.64 -34.37 -2.64
N PHE A 31 -6.91 -34.38 -3.05
CA PHE A 31 -7.71 -35.61 -3.10
C PHE A 31 -7.24 -36.51 -4.26
N LYS A 32 -6.95 -37.79 -3.95
CA LYS A 32 -6.64 -38.84 -4.93
C LYS A 32 -7.62 -40.00 -4.73
N PRO A 33 -8.36 -40.42 -5.77
CA PRO A 33 -9.43 -41.44 -5.65
C PRO A 33 -8.98 -42.79 -5.07
N ASP A 34 -7.70 -43.17 -5.24
CA ASP A 34 -7.20 -44.53 -4.96
C ASP A 34 -6.20 -44.63 -3.79
N SER A 35 -6.01 -43.57 -3.00
CA SER A 35 -5.10 -43.60 -1.85
C SER A 35 -5.89 -43.47 -0.54
N ALA A 36 -5.82 -44.50 0.30
CA ALA A 36 -6.27 -44.42 1.69
C ALA A 36 -5.50 -43.29 2.40
N THR A 37 -6.14 -42.13 2.55
CA THR A 37 -5.52 -40.91 3.09
C THR A 37 -5.30 -40.98 4.60
N SER A 38 -4.22 -40.32 5.02
CA SER A 38 -3.72 -40.21 6.40
C SER A 38 -4.76 -39.65 7.39
N LEU A 39 -4.99 -40.42 8.46
CA LEU A 39 -5.87 -40.17 9.60
C LEU A 39 -5.33 -39.07 10.55
N GLN A 40 -5.64 -37.81 10.30
CA GLN A 40 -5.68 -36.78 11.35
C GLN A 40 -6.87 -35.85 11.13
N LYS A 41 -7.82 -35.82 12.08
CA LYS A 41 -8.98 -34.92 12.08
C LYS A 41 -8.53 -33.46 12.13
N LYS A 42 -8.44 -32.82 10.96
CA LYS A 42 -8.04 -31.41 10.80
C LYS A 42 -9.24 -30.61 10.30
N GLY A 43 -9.63 -29.57 11.03
CA GLY A 43 -10.73 -28.68 10.67
C GLY A 43 -11.28 -27.89 11.85
N THR A 44 -12.20 -26.96 11.59
CA THR A 44 -13.01 -26.32 12.65
C THR A 44 -14.28 -27.14 12.83
N TRP A 45 -14.42 -27.79 13.99
CA TRP A 45 -15.45 -28.81 14.28
C TRP A 45 -16.87 -28.38 13.90
N ALA A 46 -17.21 -27.11 14.10
CA ALA A 46 -18.53 -26.55 13.78
C ALA A 46 -18.93 -26.64 12.29
N TYR A 47 -17.97 -26.84 11.38
CA TYR A 47 -18.19 -26.91 9.92
C TYR A 47 -17.88 -28.30 9.34
N MET A 48 -17.54 -29.28 10.19
CA MET A 48 -17.19 -30.63 9.76
C MET A 48 -18.43 -31.43 9.33
N ALA A 49 -18.29 -32.17 8.23
CA ALA A 49 -19.30 -33.09 7.75
C ALA A 49 -19.35 -34.37 8.62
N PRO A 50 -20.51 -35.07 8.69
CA PRO A 50 -20.67 -36.29 9.50
C PRO A 50 -19.60 -37.34 9.20
N GLU A 51 -19.28 -37.55 7.93
CA GLU A 51 -18.33 -38.58 7.47
C GLU A 51 -16.89 -38.30 7.90
N ILE A 52 -16.53 -37.06 8.24
CA ILE A 52 -15.21 -36.72 8.81
C ILE A 52 -15.02 -37.38 10.19
N PHE A 53 -16.10 -37.57 10.95
CA PHE A 53 -16.02 -38.22 12.27
C PHE A 53 -15.77 -39.73 12.17
N GLU A 54 -16.13 -40.32 11.03
CA GLU A 54 -15.85 -41.70 10.60
C GLU A 54 -14.54 -41.81 9.80
N ASP A 55 -13.75 -40.73 9.77
CA ASP A 55 -12.47 -40.61 9.08
C ASP A 55 -12.55 -40.81 7.55
N ILE A 56 -13.72 -40.55 6.97
CA ILE A 56 -13.95 -40.51 5.53
C ILE A 56 -13.85 -39.06 5.06
N ILE A 57 -12.96 -38.79 4.10
CA ILE A 57 -12.79 -37.46 3.51
C ILE A 57 -13.06 -37.54 2.01
N THR A 58 -14.12 -36.88 1.56
CA THR A 58 -14.45 -36.73 0.14
C THR A 58 -14.55 -35.25 -0.23
N PRO A 59 -14.55 -34.88 -1.52
CA PRO A 59 -14.81 -33.50 -1.93
C PRO A 59 -16.14 -32.93 -1.42
N LYS A 60 -17.12 -33.79 -1.08
CA LYS A 60 -18.43 -33.37 -0.58
C LYS A 60 -18.42 -32.87 0.87
N VAL A 61 -17.30 -33.02 1.59
CA VAL A 61 -17.14 -32.38 2.90
C VAL A 61 -17.16 -30.84 2.79
N ASP A 62 -16.64 -30.29 1.70
CA ASP A 62 -16.66 -28.84 1.45
C ASP A 62 -18.08 -28.32 1.14
N ILE A 63 -18.94 -29.18 0.58
CA ILE A 63 -20.37 -28.88 0.31
C ILE A 63 -21.17 -28.80 1.62
N TRP A 64 -20.90 -29.71 2.55
CA TRP A 64 -21.47 -29.63 3.88
C TRP A 64 -21.06 -28.35 4.60
N SER A 65 -19.76 -28.01 4.59
CA SER A 65 -19.27 -26.79 5.20
C SER A 65 -19.91 -25.54 4.57
N LEU A 66 -20.13 -25.54 3.25
CA LEU A 66 -20.89 -24.49 2.57
C LEU A 66 -22.34 -24.40 3.06
N GLY A 67 -23.00 -25.54 3.29
CA GLY A 67 -24.35 -25.58 3.88
C GLY A 67 -24.40 -24.95 5.28
N VAL A 68 -23.40 -25.23 6.12
CA VAL A 68 -23.28 -24.62 7.46
C VAL A 68 -23.08 -23.11 7.38
N VAL A 69 -22.21 -22.65 6.46
CA VAL A 69 -22.00 -21.21 6.22
C VAL A 69 -23.27 -20.54 5.68
N GLY A 70 -23.99 -21.20 4.76
CA GLY A 70 -25.26 -20.70 4.22
C GLY A 70 -26.32 -20.56 5.30
N PHE A 71 -26.43 -21.54 6.21
CA PHE A 71 -27.29 -21.47 7.37
C PHE A 71 -26.92 -20.28 8.28
N GLU A 72 -25.64 -20.13 8.62
CA GLU A 72 -25.13 -19.07 9.49
C GLU A 72 -25.34 -17.67 8.89
N LEU A 73 -25.20 -17.51 7.58
CA LEU A 73 -25.44 -16.25 6.88
C LEU A 73 -26.93 -15.86 6.88
N LEU A 74 -27.84 -16.83 6.78
CA LEU A 74 -29.28 -16.57 6.68
C LEU A 74 -29.96 -16.42 8.05
N SER A 75 -29.49 -17.12 9.09
CA SER A 75 -30.11 -17.11 10.42
C SER A 75 -29.32 -16.32 11.46
N GLY A 76 -28.05 -16.00 11.21
CA GLY A 76 -27.14 -15.39 12.19
C GLY A 76 -26.68 -16.34 13.31
N SER A 77 -27.04 -17.62 13.25
CA SER A 77 -26.68 -18.65 14.22
C SER A 77 -26.25 -19.95 13.50
N ARG A 78 -25.58 -20.87 14.21
CA ARG A 78 -25.12 -22.14 13.62
C ARG A 78 -26.19 -23.23 13.75
N PRO A 79 -26.27 -24.18 12.79
CA PRO A 79 -27.28 -25.25 12.82
C PRO A 79 -27.01 -26.31 13.88
N PHE A 80 -25.78 -26.43 14.38
CA PHE A 80 -25.37 -27.46 15.34
C PHE A 80 -24.73 -26.81 16.58
N GLY A 81 -24.67 -27.56 17.68
CA GLY A 81 -24.22 -27.09 19.00
C GLY A 81 -22.83 -26.45 19.04
N GLN A 82 -22.46 -25.91 20.20
CA GLN A 82 -21.23 -25.11 20.33
C GLN A 82 -20.01 -25.95 20.70
N THR A 83 -20.21 -27.20 21.15
CA THR A 83 -19.13 -28.11 21.53
C THR A 83 -18.91 -29.19 20.48
N PRO A 84 -17.69 -29.72 20.31
CA PRO A 84 -17.41 -30.81 19.36
C PRO A 84 -18.28 -32.05 19.57
N PHE A 85 -18.62 -32.36 20.83
CA PHE A 85 -19.48 -33.48 21.18
C PHE A 85 -20.93 -33.25 20.72
N GLU A 86 -21.50 -32.07 20.96
CA GLU A 86 -22.85 -31.72 20.46
C GLU A 86 -22.91 -31.76 18.94
N VAL A 87 -21.91 -31.21 18.25
CA VAL A 87 -21.85 -31.24 16.78
C VAL A 87 -21.81 -32.68 16.28
N GLN A 88 -20.94 -33.54 16.83
CA GLN A 88 -20.90 -34.95 16.45
C GLN A 88 -22.24 -35.65 16.70
N VAL A 89 -22.91 -35.37 17.83
CA VAL A 89 -24.23 -35.94 18.15
C VAL A 89 -25.29 -35.52 17.13
N SER A 90 -25.45 -34.23 16.87
CA SER A 90 -26.44 -33.70 15.94
C SER A 90 -26.18 -34.07 14.49
N THR A 91 -24.93 -34.29 14.10
CA THR A 91 -24.56 -34.56 12.71
C THR A 91 -24.52 -36.05 12.37
N CYS A 92 -24.07 -36.91 13.29
CA CYS A 92 -23.91 -38.35 13.04
C CYS A 92 -25.06 -39.22 13.57
N TYR A 93 -25.68 -38.85 14.71
CA TYR A 93 -26.59 -39.74 15.44
C TYR A 93 -28.05 -39.31 15.46
N ASP A 94 -28.33 -38.05 15.14
CA ASP A 94 -29.70 -37.55 14.98
C ASP A 94 -30.26 -38.04 13.62
N PRO A 95 -31.37 -38.82 13.61
CA PRO A 95 -31.95 -39.34 12.36
C PRO A 95 -32.71 -38.27 11.56
N ASP A 96 -33.08 -37.15 12.19
CA ASP A 96 -33.91 -36.14 11.54
C ASP A 96 -33.10 -35.28 10.56
N PRO A 97 -33.73 -34.82 9.45
CA PRO A 97 -33.15 -33.80 8.59
C PRO A 97 -32.79 -32.54 9.39
N VAL A 98 -31.76 -31.81 8.95
CA VAL A 98 -31.31 -30.61 9.66
C VAL A 98 -32.43 -29.58 9.73
N ASP A 99 -32.78 -29.13 10.93
CA ASP A 99 -33.83 -28.17 11.16
C ASP A 99 -33.44 -26.77 10.64
N VAL A 100 -34.14 -26.32 9.59
CA VAL A 100 -33.99 -25.00 8.98
C VAL A 100 -35.04 -23.98 9.46
N SER A 101 -35.75 -24.27 10.57
CA SER A 101 -36.75 -23.38 11.16
C SER A 101 -36.19 -21.99 11.49
N ALA A 102 -34.95 -21.92 12.01
CA ALA A 102 -34.26 -20.65 12.30
C ALA A 102 -33.99 -19.83 11.03
N VAL A 103 -33.65 -20.48 9.92
CA VAL A 103 -33.45 -19.83 8.61
C VAL A 103 -34.78 -19.29 8.08
N ARG A 104 -35.87 -20.07 8.21
CA ARG A 104 -37.23 -19.63 7.83
C ARG A 104 -37.70 -18.46 8.69
N ALA A 105 -37.47 -18.50 10.00
CA ALA A 105 -37.86 -17.46 10.94
C ALA A 105 -37.13 -16.12 10.69
N ALA A 106 -35.93 -16.17 10.11
CA ALA A 106 -35.15 -15.00 9.72
C ALA A 106 -35.61 -14.35 8.39
N GLY A 107 -36.66 -14.86 7.76
CA GLY A 107 -37.25 -14.30 6.54
C GLY A 107 -36.65 -14.84 5.23
N ALA A 108 -35.87 -15.94 5.27
CA ALA A 108 -35.38 -16.58 4.07
C ALA A 108 -36.50 -17.24 3.26
N SER A 109 -36.39 -17.24 1.93
CA SER A 109 -37.38 -17.87 1.06
C SER A 109 -37.41 -19.40 1.25
N GLN A 110 -38.52 -20.03 0.85
CA GLN A 110 -38.64 -21.49 0.90
C GLN A 110 -37.57 -22.18 0.03
N ALA A 111 -37.17 -21.57 -1.09
CA ALA A 111 -36.08 -22.07 -1.92
C ALA A 111 -34.73 -22.04 -1.19
N ALA A 112 -34.43 -21.01 -0.40
CA ALA A 112 -33.20 -20.94 0.41
C ALA A 112 -33.18 -22.01 1.48
N CYS A 113 -34.32 -22.22 2.14
CA CYS A 113 -34.48 -23.26 3.15
C CYS A 113 -34.23 -24.65 2.55
N THR A 114 -34.83 -24.94 1.38
CA THR A 114 -34.64 -26.22 0.69
C THR A 114 -33.19 -26.40 0.21
N PHE A 115 -32.57 -25.35 -0.34
CA PHE A 115 -31.18 -25.41 -0.81
C PHE A 115 -30.19 -25.67 0.35
N VAL A 116 -30.31 -24.94 1.46
CA VAL A 116 -29.47 -25.17 2.66
C VAL A 116 -29.68 -26.57 3.22
N SER A 117 -30.93 -27.04 3.28
CA SER A 117 -31.25 -28.41 3.72
C SER A 117 -30.61 -29.47 2.80
N TRP A 118 -30.59 -29.25 1.49
CA TRP A 118 -29.98 -30.15 0.52
C TRP A 118 -28.45 -30.23 0.66
N LEU A 119 -27.76 -29.10 0.86
CA LEU A 119 -26.32 -29.07 1.15
C LEU A 119 -25.98 -29.77 2.47
N LEU A 120 -26.89 -29.70 3.45
CA LEU A 120 -26.77 -30.33 4.77
C LEU A 120 -27.35 -31.76 4.82
N THR A 121 -27.41 -32.46 3.68
CA THR A 121 -27.75 -33.88 3.63
C THR A 121 -26.66 -34.69 4.34
N LYS A 122 -27.03 -35.38 5.43
CA LYS A 122 -26.09 -36.13 6.28
C LYS A 122 -25.38 -37.24 5.50
N GLN A 123 -26.13 -37.99 4.68
CA GLN A 123 -25.56 -39.04 3.84
C GLN A 123 -24.76 -38.47 2.66
N GLU A 124 -23.45 -38.70 2.65
CA GLU A 124 -22.50 -38.15 1.67
C GLU A 124 -22.87 -38.49 0.21
N THR A 125 -23.33 -39.71 -0.04
CA THR A 125 -23.69 -40.16 -1.40
C THR A 125 -24.88 -39.40 -1.97
N LEU A 126 -25.83 -38.98 -1.12
CA LEU A 126 -27.02 -38.23 -1.49
C LEU A 126 -26.82 -36.71 -1.48
N ARG A 127 -25.76 -36.22 -0.83
CA ARG A 127 -25.39 -34.81 -0.82
C ARG A 127 -24.97 -34.36 -2.23
N PRO A 128 -25.35 -33.17 -2.72
CA PRO A 128 -24.94 -32.74 -4.05
C PRO A 128 -23.43 -32.53 -4.17
N SER A 129 -22.93 -32.60 -5.39
CA SER A 129 -21.63 -32.03 -5.76
C SER A 129 -21.72 -30.51 -5.92
N ALA A 130 -20.57 -29.83 -5.96
CA ALA A 130 -20.50 -28.40 -6.22
C ALA A 130 -21.16 -28.01 -7.55
N GLU A 131 -20.99 -28.86 -8.57
CA GLU A 131 -21.52 -28.61 -9.90
C GLU A 131 -23.05 -28.77 -9.93
N GLU A 132 -23.59 -29.79 -9.28
CA GLU A 132 -25.04 -29.98 -9.14
C GLU A 132 -25.67 -28.84 -8.34
N ALA A 133 -25.06 -28.45 -7.22
CA ALA A 133 -25.51 -27.32 -6.41
C ALA A 133 -25.49 -25.99 -7.20
N HIS A 134 -24.50 -25.78 -8.07
CA HIS A 134 -24.41 -24.60 -8.92
C HIS A 134 -25.48 -24.59 -10.03
N ARG A 135 -25.77 -25.74 -10.65
CA ARG A 135 -26.78 -25.84 -11.73
C ARG A 135 -28.21 -25.60 -11.23
N ASP A 136 -28.52 -26.04 -10.01
CA ASP A 136 -29.84 -25.82 -9.38
C ASP A 136 -30.04 -24.37 -8.90
N MET A 137 -28.97 -23.56 -8.89
CA MET A 137 -28.96 -22.19 -8.38
C MET A 137 -29.59 -21.14 -9.33
N SER A 138 -30.36 -21.55 -10.33
CA SER A 138 -31.13 -20.64 -11.19
C SER A 138 -32.36 -20.11 -10.46
N TRP A 139 -32.14 -19.20 -9.53
CA TRP A 139 -33.19 -18.45 -8.84
C TRP A 139 -33.67 -17.29 -9.72
N PRO A 140 -34.95 -17.24 -10.12
CA PRO A 140 -35.58 -15.98 -10.49
C PRO A 140 -35.96 -15.22 -9.20
N ASP A 141 -35.83 -13.89 -9.23
CA ASP A 141 -36.35 -12.94 -8.24
C ASP A 141 -35.58 -12.76 -6.91
N LEU A 142 -34.41 -12.10 -6.99
CA LEU A 142 -33.90 -11.23 -5.91
C LEU A 142 -33.04 -10.07 -6.46
N ALA A 143 -33.41 -9.54 -7.62
CA ALA A 143 -33.01 -8.20 -8.05
C ALA A 143 -34.25 -7.31 -7.94
N GLN A 144 -34.16 -6.24 -7.16
CA GLN A 144 -35.22 -5.26 -6.86
C GLN A 144 -36.10 -5.65 -5.67
N ASN A 145 -35.75 -5.16 -4.47
CA ASN A 145 -36.70 -4.44 -3.60
C ASN A 145 -35.96 -3.72 -2.45
N ASP A 146 -36.18 -2.40 -2.42
CA ASP A 146 -36.20 -1.47 -1.30
C ASP A 146 -35.13 -1.51 -0.20
N VAL A 147 -34.13 -0.62 -0.36
CA VAL A 147 -33.39 0.00 0.76
C VAL A 147 -33.65 1.53 0.82
N ALA A 148 -34.66 2.01 0.09
CA ALA A 148 -34.92 3.44 -0.11
C ALA A 148 -35.80 4.11 0.98
N SER A 149 -36.24 3.39 2.01
CA SER A 149 -37.30 3.87 2.93
C SER A 149 -36.88 4.18 4.37
N MET A 150 -35.61 4.57 4.63
CA MET A 150 -35.20 4.99 5.99
C MET A 150 -34.25 6.21 6.05
N ILE A 151 -34.50 7.27 5.26
CA ILE A 151 -33.82 8.57 5.40
C ILE A 151 -34.85 9.69 5.52
N GLY A 152 -35.08 10.17 6.74
CA GLY A 152 -35.85 11.37 7.05
C GLY A 152 -34.94 12.58 7.28
N PHE A 153 -35.10 13.62 6.46
CA PHE A 153 -34.41 14.91 6.53
C PHE A 153 -35.05 15.86 7.57
N GLY A 154 -34.22 16.69 8.21
CA GLY A 154 -34.65 17.75 9.15
C GLY A 154 -33.80 19.02 9.06
N SER A 155 -34.49 20.14 8.84
CA SER A 155 -34.09 21.51 8.45
C SER A 155 -33.31 22.39 9.47
N LYS A 156 -32.42 23.24 8.91
CA LYS A 156 -32.01 24.64 9.23
C LYS A 156 -31.61 25.09 10.66
N SER A 157 -30.43 25.71 10.78
CA SER A 157 -30.24 26.96 11.53
C SER A 157 -29.00 27.75 11.06
N THR A 158 -29.00 29.05 11.38
CA THR A 158 -28.31 30.20 10.76
C THR A 158 -27.11 30.71 11.58
N PHE A 159 -26.37 31.69 11.00
CA PHE A 159 -25.31 32.57 11.58
C PHE A 159 -23.87 32.00 11.60
N SER A 160 -22.78 32.74 11.38
CA SER A 160 -22.50 34.17 11.08
C SER A 160 -21.05 34.33 10.59
N LYS A 161 -20.79 35.41 9.85
CA LYS A 161 -19.49 35.85 9.30
C LYS A 161 -18.39 36.04 10.36
N VAL A 162 -17.15 35.64 10.05
CA VAL A 162 -15.93 36.20 10.68
C VAL A 162 -14.83 36.37 9.62
N GLN A 163 -14.14 37.51 9.70
CA GLN A 163 -13.20 38.11 8.75
C GLN A 163 -11.82 37.44 8.69
N LYS A 164 -11.14 37.64 7.54
CA LYS A 164 -9.70 37.44 7.33
C LYS A 164 -8.89 38.68 7.79
N PRO A 165 -7.62 38.50 8.13
CA PRO A 165 -6.55 39.37 7.59
C PRO A 165 -5.40 38.51 7.03
N VAL A 166 -5.01 38.64 5.75
CA VAL A 166 -4.13 39.66 5.12
C VAL A 166 -2.74 39.72 5.76
N ALA A 167 -1.75 39.24 5.00
CA ALA A 167 -0.32 39.30 5.25
C ALA A 167 0.24 40.72 5.08
N LYS A 168 1.22 41.08 5.91
CA LYS A 168 2.17 42.18 5.65
C LYS A 168 3.58 41.74 6.07
N ASP A 169 4.55 42.15 5.25
CA ASP A 169 5.99 41.91 5.35
C ASP A 169 6.71 42.69 6.48
N VAL A 170 8.00 42.33 6.69
CA VAL A 170 9.13 43.03 7.37
C VAL A 170 9.44 42.54 8.82
N PRO A 171 10.71 42.49 9.34
CA PRO A 171 12.03 42.05 8.84
C PRO A 171 12.67 40.90 9.69
N ALA A 172 13.91 40.50 9.38
CA ALA A 172 14.57 39.24 9.78
C ALA A 172 15.08 39.10 11.24
N GLN A 173 14.68 38.04 11.98
CA GLN A 173 15.36 37.46 13.18
C GLN A 173 15.09 35.94 13.38
N LEU A 174 16.05 35.15 13.88
CA LEU A 174 16.06 33.67 13.96
C LEU A 174 14.80 32.99 14.56
N ALA A 175 14.34 31.89 13.95
CA ALA A 175 13.24 31.06 14.46
C ALA A 175 13.63 30.26 15.71
N VAL A 176 12.74 30.19 16.72
CA VAL A 176 13.04 29.59 18.03
C VAL A 176 12.31 28.25 18.20
N TRP A 177 13.04 27.12 18.22
CA TRP A 177 12.48 25.78 18.48
C TRP A 177 12.09 25.53 19.95
N SER A 178 12.34 26.49 20.86
CA SER A 178 12.02 26.35 22.29
C SER A 178 10.53 26.22 22.57
N LYS A 179 9.67 26.89 21.78
CA LYS A 179 8.21 26.73 21.88
C LYS A 179 7.77 25.31 21.49
N LEU A 180 8.41 24.74 20.46
CA LEU A 180 8.16 23.36 20.03
C LEU A 180 8.49 22.36 21.15
N ASP A 181 9.56 22.56 21.92
CA ASP A 181 9.89 21.68 23.06
C ASP A 181 8.79 21.66 24.13
N SER A 182 8.34 22.84 24.58
CA SER A 182 7.28 22.95 25.59
C SER A 182 5.99 22.28 25.14
N ASP A 183 5.54 22.58 23.92
CA ASP A 183 4.25 22.09 23.41
C ASP A 183 4.32 20.59 23.08
N LEU A 184 5.45 20.09 22.55
CA LEU A 184 5.65 18.65 22.36
C LEU A 184 5.64 17.89 23.68
N ARG A 185 6.28 18.43 24.73
CA ARG A 185 6.26 17.84 26.06
C ARG A 185 4.84 17.78 26.61
N ALA A 186 4.11 18.90 26.54
CA ALA A 186 2.72 18.97 26.96
C ALA A 186 1.83 17.96 26.23
N LEU A 187 1.97 17.86 24.90
CA LEU A 187 1.14 17.00 24.06
C LEU A 187 1.47 15.51 24.23
N LEU A 188 2.75 15.17 24.38
CA LEU A 188 3.22 13.79 24.30
C LEU A 188 3.56 13.16 25.65
N PHE A 189 4.06 13.92 26.63
CA PHE A 189 4.63 13.38 27.86
C PHE A 189 3.95 13.83 29.15
N ASP A 190 3.33 15.01 29.18
CA ASP A 190 2.67 15.55 30.37
C ASP A 190 1.36 14.81 30.70
N SER A 191 0.62 15.29 31.70
CA SER A 191 -0.61 14.64 32.21
C SER A 191 -1.67 14.52 31.11
N GLY A 192 -1.91 13.28 30.64
CA GLY A 192 -2.82 12.99 29.54
C GLY A 192 -2.14 12.77 28.18
N GLY A 193 -0.83 12.95 28.10
CA GLY A 193 0.00 12.66 26.93
C GLY A 193 0.18 11.15 26.68
N VAL A 194 0.34 10.79 25.41
CA VAL A 194 0.38 9.38 24.95
C VAL A 194 1.57 8.59 25.52
N PHE A 195 2.71 9.23 25.75
CA PHE A 195 3.97 8.59 26.15
C PHE A 195 4.26 8.64 27.65
N GLN A 196 3.29 9.09 28.46
CA GLN A 196 3.46 9.23 29.91
C GLN A 196 4.03 7.96 30.59
N THR A 197 3.69 6.78 30.10
CA THR A 197 4.13 5.47 30.63
C THR A 197 5.07 4.70 29.70
N ALA A 198 5.54 5.32 28.60
CA ALA A 198 6.24 4.63 27.52
C ALA A 198 7.72 4.32 27.80
N PHE A 199 8.30 4.88 28.86
CA PHE A 199 9.66 4.57 29.30
C PHE A 199 9.62 3.50 30.39
N CYS A 200 10.09 2.30 30.05
CA CYS A 200 10.28 1.22 31.00
C CYS A 200 11.69 1.29 31.61
N HIS A 201 11.79 0.99 32.89
CA HIS A 201 13.06 0.92 33.61
C HIS A 201 13.87 -0.30 33.15
N CYS A 202 15.15 -0.09 32.81
CA CYS A 202 16.12 -1.17 32.74
C CYS A 202 16.59 -1.42 34.18
N GLU A 203 16.54 -2.63 34.72
CA GLU A 203 17.41 -2.99 35.85
C GLU A 203 18.64 -3.67 35.28
N VAL A 204 19.81 -3.03 35.39
CA VAL A 204 21.08 -3.69 35.11
C VAL A 204 21.57 -4.29 36.42
N SER A 205 21.36 -5.60 36.59
CA SER A 205 22.26 -6.35 37.47
C SER A 205 23.66 -6.32 36.82
N PRO A 206 24.72 -5.86 37.52
CA PRO A 206 26.09 -5.82 37.00
C PRO A 206 26.61 -7.19 36.52
N SER A 207 25.93 -8.28 36.89
CA SER A 207 26.29 -9.65 36.57
C SER A 207 25.43 -10.31 35.46
N SER A 208 24.37 -9.65 34.96
CA SER A 208 23.49 -10.25 33.95
C SER A 208 23.77 -9.69 32.55
N ARG A 209 24.19 -10.56 31.62
CA ARG A 209 24.33 -10.22 30.20
C ARG A 209 22.95 -9.96 29.61
N HIS A 210 22.42 -8.74 29.70
CA HIS A 210 21.21 -8.38 28.97
C HIS A 210 21.50 -8.47 27.47
N ARG A 211 20.80 -9.38 26.77
CA ARG A 211 21.05 -9.71 25.35
C ARG A 211 20.05 -9.03 24.39
N GLY A 212 19.14 -8.20 24.89
CA GLY A 212 18.12 -7.48 24.11
C GLY A 212 18.43 -5.99 24.05
N ILE A 213 17.78 -5.29 23.11
CA ILE A 213 17.85 -3.83 22.98
C ILE A 213 16.62 -3.12 23.56
N PHE A 214 15.54 -3.87 23.79
CA PHE A 214 14.29 -3.36 24.36
C PHE A 214 14.11 -3.82 25.81
N PRO A 215 13.53 -2.98 26.68
CA PRO A 215 13.05 -1.62 26.39
C PRO A 215 14.22 -0.63 26.19
N LEU A 216 14.00 0.44 25.42
CA LEU A 216 14.96 1.52 25.19
C LEU A 216 14.82 2.56 26.30
N PRO A 217 15.92 2.92 27.00
CA PRO A 217 15.87 3.98 28.01
C PRO A 217 15.75 5.37 27.37
N MET A 218 15.35 6.35 28.17
CA MET A 218 15.29 7.76 27.76
C MET A 218 16.70 8.31 27.49
N LEU A 219 16.82 9.18 26.50
CA LEU A 219 18.02 9.96 26.22
C LEU A 219 18.05 11.17 27.17
N LEU A 220 18.98 11.16 28.13
CA LEU A 220 19.11 12.18 29.17
C LEU A 220 19.90 13.42 28.71
N SER A 221 20.84 13.23 27.80
CA SER A 221 21.69 14.27 27.23
C SER A 221 21.86 14.03 25.74
N TRP A 222 22.06 15.12 25.00
CA TRP A 222 22.24 15.03 23.55
C TRP A 222 23.64 14.50 23.22
N PRO A 223 23.81 13.56 22.28
CA PRO A 223 25.11 13.03 21.90
C PRO A 223 26.01 14.08 21.23
N ASP A 224 27.28 14.13 21.62
CA ASP A 224 28.27 15.09 21.09
C ASP A 224 28.51 14.91 19.59
N ASP A 225 28.41 13.68 19.07
CA ASP A 225 28.61 13.36 17.65
C ASP A 225 27.43 13.77 16.76
N ALA A 226 26.31 14.19 17.34
CA ALA A 226 25.09 14.59 16.64
C ALA A 226 24.82 16.11 16.73
N GLU A 227 25.85 16.95 16.59
CA GLU A 227 25.78 18.42 16.78
C GLU A 227 24.51 19.09 16.20
N VAL A 228 23.78 19.78 17.08
CA VAL A 228 22.67 20.69 16.77
C VAL A 228 22.98 22.05 17.42
N PRO A 229 22.42 23.17 16.93
CA PRO A 229 22.48 24.44 17.65
C PRO A 229 22.02 24.27 19.11
N LEU A 230 22.69 24.95 20.06
CA LEU A 230 22.43 24.77 21.50
C LEU A 230 20.97 25.08 21.87
N GLU A 231 20.37 26.05 21.18
CA GLU A 231 18.97 26.42 21.31
C GLU A 231 17.98 25.32 20.87
N ASP A 232 18.41 24.37 20.03
CA ASP A 232 17.58 23.29 19.48
C ASP A 232 17.65 22.02 20.33
N VAL A 233 18.64 21.91 21.22
CA VAL A 233 18.90 20.72 22.05
C VAL A 233 17.66 20.26 22.82
N PRO A 234 16.86 21.14 23.47
CA PRO A 234 15.66 20.70 24.19
C PRO A 234 14.64 20.01 23.26
N ALA A 235 14.30 20.63 22.13
CA ALA A 235 13.36 20.10 21.16
C ALA A 235 13.88 18.81 20.50
N ALA A 236 15.19 18.76 20.19
CA ALA A 236 15.85 17.58 19.67
C ALA A 236 15.77 16.40 20.66
N LEU A 237 16.03 16.64 21.94
CA LEU A 237 15.87 15.65 23.00
C LEU A 237 14.41 15.17 23.12
N CYS A 238 13.45 16.09 23.07
CA CYS A 238 12.02 15.74 23.13
C CYS A 238 11.62 14.81 21.97
N LEU A 239 11.99 15.16 20.74
CA LEU A 239 11.70 14.35 19.54
C LEU A 239 12.43 13.00 19.54
N ALA A 240 13.70 12.96 19.99
CA ALA A 240 14.43 11.71 20.13
C ALA A 240 13.75 10.79 21.16
N ASN A 241 13.33 11.35 22.29
CA ASN A 241 12.61 10.60 23.32
C ASN A 241 11.22 10.16 22.83
N ALA A 242 10.51 10.97 22.03
CA ALA A 242 9.26 10.56 21.38
C ALA A 242 9.47 9.39 20.43
N CYS A 243 10.58 9.38 19.67
CA CYS A 243 10.97 8.26 18.82
C CYS A 243 11.28 6.99 19.62
N LEU A 244 12.05 7.09 20.71
CA LEU A 244 12.39 5.96 21.58
C LEU A 244 11.14 5.38 22.28
N ALA A 245 10.26 6.25 22.79
CA ALA A 245 8.97 5.87 23.36
C ALA A 245 8.08 5.17 22.32
N SER A 246 8.05 5.68 21.09
CA SER A 246 7.30 5.08 19.98
C SER A 246 7.81 3.66 19.65
N LEU A 247 9.12 3.46 19.63
CA LEU A 247 9.72 2.14 19.43
C LEU A 247 9.39 1.18 20.59
N ASN A 248 9.39 1.65 21.84
CA ASN A 248 9.00 0.87 23.01
C ASN A 248 7.54 0.45 22.96
N LEU A 249 6.61 1.37 22.69
CA LEU A 249 5.18 1.08 22.58
C LEU A 249 4.90 0.11 21.43
N LEU A 250 5.57 0.30 20.29
CA LEU A 250 5.45 -0.63 19.17
C LEU A 250 5.96 -2.02 19.57
N TRP A 251 7.12 -2.11 20.24
CA TRP A 251 7.65 -3.37 20.74
C TRP A 251 6.73 -4.06 21.77
N ALA A 252 6.11 -3.27 22.64
CA ALA A 252 5.18 -3.72 23.67
C ALA A 252 3.75 -3.98 23.17
N ASP A 253 3.49 -3.85 21.86
CA ASP A 253 2.17 -4.03 21.25
C ASP A 253 1.10 -3.08 21.83
N PHE A 254 1.50 -1.84 22.16
CA PHE A 254 0.66 -0.82 22.81
C PHE A 254 0.06 -1.25 24.15
N LYS A 255 0.59 -2.30 24.78
CA LYS A 255 0.15 -2.75 26.11
C LYS A 255 0.85 -1.93 27.18
N GLU A 256 0.11 -1.56 28.22
CA GLU A 256 0.70 -0.99 29.43
C GLU A 256 1.64 -2.02 30.06
N THR A 257 2.94 -1.77 29.92
CA THR A 257 3.97 -2.54 30.59
C THR A 257 3.94 -2.17 32.08
N ARG A 258 3.32 -3.04 32.89
CA ARG A 258 3.45 -2.99 34.35
C ARG A 258 4.91 -3.26 34.74
N SER A 259 5.67 -2.23 35.10
CA SER A 259 6.88 -2.37 35.93
C SER A 259 7.17 -1.06 36.66
N GLN A 260 7.23 -1.15 38.00
CA GLN A 260 7.68 -0.10 38.91
C GLN A 260 9.20 0.10 38.82
N ALA A 261 9.66 1.25 39.33
CA ALA A 261 10.90 1.93 38.95
C ALA A 261 12.19 1.54 39.67
N SER A 262 13.32 1.73 38.96
CA SER A 262 14.50 2.43 39.49
C SER A 262 15.05 3.40 38.41
N PRO A 263 15.28 4.69 38.70
CA PRO A 263 15.59 5.74 37.71
C PRO A 263 17.07 5.83 37.27
N THR A 264 17.93 4.86 37.61
CA THR A 264 19.41 5.03 37.56
C THR A 264 20.19 4.05 36.66
N ALA A 265 19.53 3.25 35.81
CA ALA A 265 20.24 2.20 35.07
C ALA A 265 20.94 2.66 33.78
N GLN A 266 22.16 2.19 33.58
CA GLN A 266 22.98 2.47 32.40
C GLN A 266 22.48 1.72 31.16
N ALA A 267 22.45 2.40 30.01
CA ALA A 267 22.11 1.79 28.73
C ALA A 267 23.18 0.76 28.30
N THR A 268 22.73 -0.39 27.79
CA THR A 268 23.60 -1.38 27.15
C THR A 268 24.22 -0.83 25.87
N THR A 269 25.31 -1.43 25.40
CA THR A 269 25.97 -1.04 24.15
C THR A 269 25.02 -1.07 22.94
N GLY A 270 24.08 -2.01 22.89
CA GLY A 270 23.08 -2.08 21.83
C GLY A 270 22.07 -0.94 21.89
N GLN A 271 21.63 -0.56 23.09
CA GLN A 271 20.73 0.59 23.31
C GLN A 271 21.42 1.92 22.97
N LEU A 272 22.70 2.08 23.33
CA LEU A 272 23.50 3.26 22.98
C LEU A 272 23.61 3.44 21.46
N GLU A 273 23.79 2.33 20.72
CA GLU A 273 23.81 2.39 19.25
C GLU A 273 22.45 2.85 18.67
N VAL A 274 21.33 2.46 19.28
CA VAL A 274 20.00 2.98 18.91
C VAL A 274 19.90 4.47 19.23
N HIS A 275 20.35 4.91 20.41
CA HIS A 275 20.35 6.33 20.82
C HIS A 275 21.11 7.21 19.83
N THR A 276 22.36 6.87 19.50
CA THR A 276 23.18 7.63 18.52
C THR A 276 22.47 7.77 17.17
N ARG A 277 21.85 6.69 16.68
CA ARG A 277 21.13 6.70 15.40
C ARG A 277 19.89 7.58 15.44
N VAL A 278 19.07 7.42 16.48
CA VAL A 278 17.87 8.24 16.67
C VAL A 278 18.26 9.72 16.73
N ALA A 279 19.31 10.07 17.48
CA ALA A 279 19.83 11.44 17.54
C ALA A 279 20.25 11.97 16.16
N HIS A 280 21.03 11.22 15.38
CA HIS A 280 21.39 11.64 14.02
C HIS A 280 20.20 11.79 13.06
N ARG A 281 19.19 10.91 13.18
CA ARG A 281 17.96 10.97 12.36
C ARG A 281 17.11 12.18 12.73
N VAL A 282 16.94 12.46 14.02
CA VAL A 282 16.25 13.66 14.53
C VAL A 282 16.98 14.92 14.12
N ARG A 283 18.29 15.00 14.30
CA ARG A 283 19.14 16.11 13.82
C ARG A 283 18.90 16.38 12.34
N ARG A 284 18.93 15.34 11.50
CA ARG A 284 18.70 15.48 10.06
C ARG A 284 17.31 15.99 9.74
N MET A 285 16.28 15.47 10.40
CA MET A 285 14.90 15.93 10.24
C MET A 285 14.77 17.42 10.61
N LEU A 286 15.31 17.83 11.76
CA LEU A 286 15.31 19.24 12.20
C LEU A 286 16.04 20.15 11.21
N GLN A 287 17.23 19.75 10.74
CA GLN A 287 17.98 20.51 9.74
C GLN A 287 17.19 20.72 8.44
N ARG A 288 16.45 19.69 7.99
CA ARG A 288 15.64 19.78 6.77
C ARG A 288 14.36 20.59 6.98
N MET A 289 13.75 20.49 8.14
CA MET A 289 12.52 21.20 8.48
C MET A 289 12.76 22.64 8.94
N ARG A 290 14.02 23.05 9.13
CA ARG A 290 14.36 24.41 9.56
C ARG A 290 13.73 25.42 8.59
N PRO A 291 12.81 26.27 9.07
CA PRO A 291 12.17 27.24 8.20
C PRO A 291 13.23 28.20 7.66
N THR A 292 13.14 28.53 6.37
CA THR A 292 13.92 29.62 5.75
C THR A 292 13.45 31.00 6.20
N SER A 293 12.28 31.08 6.83
CA SER A 293 11.67 32.29 7.38
C SER A 293 11.78 32.35 8.90
N THR A 294 11.63 33.56 9.42
CA THR A 294 11.82 33.99 10.81
C THR A 294 10.59 33.85 11.70
N GLN A 295 9.55 33.18 11.19
CA GLN A 295 8.33 32.92 11.95
C GLN A 295 8.52 31.72 12.87
N ASP A 296 7.92 31.78 14.05
CA ASP A 296 7.83 30.64 14.95
C ASP A 296 7.20 29.45 14.24
N PHE A 297 7.72 28.25 14.54
CA PHE A 297 7.18 27.01 13.99
C PHE A 297 5.76 26.80 14.54
N ALA A 298 4.74 26.98 13.69
CA ALA A 298 3.32 26.81 14.04
C ALA A 298 2.71 25.64 13.28
N TRP A 299 1.90 24.83 13.98
CA TRP A 299 1.12 23.76 13.36
C TRP A 299 -0.37 24.06 13.27
N ASP A 300 -0.84 25.16 13.87
CA ASP A 300 -2.26 25.53 13.88
C ASP A 300 -2.84 25.57 12.47
N GLY A 301 -3.85 24.73 12.23
CA GLY A 301 -4.51 24.62 10.92
C GLY A 301 -3.76 23.74 9.91
N GLY A 302 -2.65 23.11 10.30
CA GLY A 302 -1.91 22.12 9.51
C GLY A 302 -2.76 20.94 9.01
N PHE A 303 -3.78 20.57 9.79
CA PHE A 303 -4.75 19.54 9.47
C PHE A 303 -5.96 20.08 8.67
N ALA A 304 -6.22 21.39 8.71
CA ALA A 304 -7.42 22.00 8.11
C ALA A 304 -7.53 21.75 6.60
N ARG A 305 -6.40 21.64 5.90
CA ARG A 305 -6.37 21.32 4.45
C ARG A 305 -6.88 19.92 4.10
N PHE A 306 -6.99 19.02 5.08
CA PHE A 306 -7.57 17.69 4.91
C PHE A 306 -9.04 17.67 5.34
N GLU A 307 -9.43 18.51 6.31
CA GLU A 307 -10.81 18.66 6.80
C GLU A 307 -11.74 19.38 5.83
N THR A 308 -11.21 20.35 5.11
CA THR A 308 -11.88 20.84 3.92
C THR A 308 -11.93 19.65 2.98
N GLY A 309 -13.09 18.99 2.93
CA GLY A 309 -13.27 17.82 2.10
C GLY A 309 -12.69 18.15 0.74
N ALA A 310 -11.98 17.20 0.15
CA ALA A 310 -11.66 17.28 -1.26
C ALA A 310 -12.96 17.32 -2.12
N SER A 311 -13.87 18.28 -1.95
CA SER A 311 -14.05 19.18 -3.08
C SER A 311 -12.64 19.61 -3.38
N LEU A 312 -12.13 19.27 -4.56
CA LEU A 312 -10.92 19.91 -5.03
C LEU A 312 -11.05 21.41 -4.69
N GLN A 313 -9.97 22.12 -4.39
CA GLN A 313 -10.07 23.57 -4.37
C GLN A 313 -10.42 23.98 -5.81
N CYS A 314 -11.70 23.81 -6.15
CA CYS A 314 -12.37 24.09 -7.38
C CYS A 314 -12.38 25.60 -7.31
N GLU A 315 -11.36 26.19 -7.90
CA GLU A 315 -11.46 27.58 -8.20
C GLU A 315 -12.57 27.73 -9.23
N PRO A 316 -13.27 28.87 -9.23
CA PRO A 316 -14.04 29.27 -10.39
C PRO A 316 -13.16 29.09 -11.63
N LEU A 317 -13.68 28.33 -12.59
CA LEU A 317 -12.98 28.05 -13.83
C LEU A 317 -12.81 29.38 -14.57
N ARG A 318 -11.56 29.66 -14.95
CA ARG A 318 -11.18 30.79 -15.78
C ARG A 318 -10.61 30.24 -17.06
N GLY A 319 -11.35 30.38 -18.16
CA GLY A 319 -11.06 29.76 -19.43
C GLY A 319 -9.68 30.14 -19.96
N THR A 320 -9.22 31.37 -19.75
CA THR A 320 -7.88 31.86 -20.13
C THR A 320 -6.75 31.36 -19.22
N ALA A 321 -7.06 30.99 -17.97
CA ALA A 321 -6.08 30.55 -16.98
C ALA A 321 -5.72 29.06 -17.10
N VAL A 322 -6.52 28.27 -17.83
CA VAL A 322 -6.24 26.84 -18.03
C VAL A 322 -5.05 26.66 -18.96
N ASP A 323 -4.10 25.85 -18.50
CA ASP A 323 -2.96 25.43 -19.29
C ASP A 323 -3.35 24.42 -20.36
N LEU A 324 -3.02 24.73 -21.60
CA LEU A 324 -3.24 23.87 -22.76
C LEU A 324 -1.92 23.72 -23.53
N PRO A 325 -1.71 22.56 -24.19
CA PRO A 325 -0.59 22.41 -25.12
C PRO A 325 -0.79 23.28 -26.35
N GLU A 326 0.29 23.52 -27.10
CA GLU A 326 0.21 24.14 -28.43
C GLU A 326 -0.61 23.28 -29.40
N ARG A 327 -0.39 21.95 -29.34
CA ARG A 327 -1.16 20.95 -30.07
C ARG A 327 -1.43 19.76 -29.15
N ALA A 328 -2.68 19.35 -29.05
CA ALA A 328 -3.09 18.17 -28.30
C ALA A 328 -3.07 16.92 -29.20
N GLY A 329 -3.11 15.74 -28.57
CA GLY A 329 -3.17 14.46 -29.27
C GLY A 329 -1.99 14.26 -30.20
N THR A 330 -0.77 14.62 -29.79
CA THR A 330 0.43 14.47 -30.60
C THR A 330 0.93 13.03 -30.65
N CYS A 331 0.69 12.25 -29.59
CA CYS A 331 1.08 10.85 -29.47
C CYS A 331 -0.11 9.92 -29.69
N ASN A 332 0.04 8.90 -30.54
CA ASN A 332 -0.91 7.80 -30.66
C ASN A 332 -0.51 6.65 -29.72
N PRO A 333 -1.21 6.45 -28.57
CA PRO A 333 -0.81 5.45 -27.58
C PRO A 333 -0.92 4.02 -28.11
N LEU A 334 -1.78 3.75 -29.10
CA LEU A 334 -1.96 2.39 -29.65
C LEU A 334 -0.67 1.84 -30.26
N ALA A 335 0.21 2.71 -30.75
CA ALA A 335 1.52 2.33 -31.27
C ALA A 335 2.52 1.91 -30.17
N HIS A 336 2.24 2.25 -28.91
CA HIS A 336 3.20 2.12 -27.81
C HIS A 336 2.74 1.13 -26.73
N ILE A 337 1.45 1.04 -26.44
CA ILE A 337 0.91 0.16 -25.40
C ILE A 337 1.00 -1.33 -25.79
N HIS A 338 1.00 -2.21 -24.78
CA HIS A 338 1.06 -3.66 -25.00
C HIS A 338 -0.26 -4.19 -25.61
N GLU A 339 -0.19 -5.39 -26.21
CA GLU A 339 -1.26 -5.95 -27.04
C GLU A 339 -2.60 -6.16 -26.30
N GLU A 340 -2.58 -6.64 -25.05
CA GLU A 340 -3.79 -6.85 -24.26
C GLU A 340 -4.53 -5.53 -23.98
N LEU A 341 -3.83 -4.50 -23.50
CA LEU A 341 -4.39 -3.17 -23.31
C LEU A 341 -4.83 -2.53 -24.64
N ARG A 342 -4.07 -2.72 -25.73
CA ARG A 342 -4.45 -2.26 -27.07
C ARG A 342 -5.79 -2.82 -27.51
N ARG A 343 -6.01 -4.13 -27.35
CA ARG A 343 -7.30 -4.77 -27.67
C ARG A 343 -8.43 -4.23 -26.81
N ALA A 344 -8.18 -4.07 -25.51
CA ALA A 344 -9.18 -3.58 -24.57
C ALA A 344 -9.63 -2.14 -24.89
N VAL A 345 -8.70 -1.24 -25.23
CA VAL A 345 -9.05 0.17 -25.52
C VAL A 345 -9.52 0.40 -26.96
N ALA A 346 -9.32 -0.56 -27.86
CA ALA A 346 -9.84 -0.47 -29.23
C ALA A 346 -11.35 -0.74 -29.31
N ASP A 347 -11.88 -1.52 -28.36
CA ASP A 347 -13.29 -1.93 -28.30
C ASP A 347 -14.00 -1.29 -27.10
N PRO A 348 -14.87 -0.29 -27.32
CA PRO A 348 -15.65 0.33 -26.25
C PRO A 348 -16.47 -0.64 -25.41
N SER A 349 -16.91 -1.78 -25.96
CA SER A 349 -17.72 -2.76 -25.21
C SER A 349 -16.94 -3.47 -24.11
N VAL A 350 -15.60 -3.54 -24.23
CA VAL A 350 -14.74 -4.07 -23.16
C VAL A 350 -14.65 -3.10 -21.98
N ILE A 351 -14.63 -1.80 -22.28
CA ILE A 351 -14.57 -0.76 -21.26
C ILE A 351 -15.96 -0.48 -20.68
N PHE A 352 -16.99 -0.43 -21.52
CA PHE A 352 -18.38 -0.16 -21.14
C PHE A 352 -19.26 -1.34 -21.55
N PRO A 353 -19.33 -2.41 -20.74
CA PRO A 353 -20.06 -3.63 -21.05
C PRO A 353 -21.59 -3.45 -21.05
N ASP A 354 -22.10 -2.41 -20.41
CA ASP A 354 -23.51 -1.98 -20.49
C ASP A 354 -23.58 -0.64 -21.26
N PRO A 355 -23.82 -0.66 -22.58
CA PRO A 355 -23.53 0.47 -23.46
C PRO A 355 -24.64 1.53 -23.51
N GLY A 356 -25.60 1.52 -22.58
CA GLY A 356 -26.64 2.56 -22.51
C GLY A 356 -26.03 3.97 -22.40
N PRO A 357 -26.62 5.00 -23.03
CA PRO A 357 -26.09 6.35 -22.95
C PRO A 357 -26.16 6.85 -21.50
N HIS A 358 -25.01 7.23 -20.96
CA HIS A 358 -24.91 7.85 -19.63
C HIS A 358 -24.70 9.35 -19.77
N ILE A 359 -25.83 10.05 -19.89
CA ILE A 359 -25.90 11.50 -20.03
C ILE A 359 -26.67 12.01 -18.81
N PRO A 360 -26.01 12.20 -17.65
CA PRO A 360 -26.69 12.72 -16.48
C PRO A 360 -27.26 14.10 -16.79
N ASP A 361 -28.42 14.42 -16.21
CA ASP A 361 -29.01 15.77 -16.24
C ASP A 361 -28.11 16.70 -15.43
N LEU A 362 -26.99 17.03 -16.05
CA LEU A 362 -25.96 17.84 -15.50
C LEU A 362 -26.31 19.28 -15.84
N ASP A 363 -26.82 19.99 -14.83
CA ASP A 363 -26.60 21.44 -14.73
C ASP A 363 -25.11 21.78 -14.90
N GLY A 364 -24.20 20.79 -14.71
CA GLY A 364 -22.94 20.48 -15.43
C GLY A 364 -21.79 21.48 -15.37
N ARG A 365 -22.18 22.71 -15.04
CA ARG A 365 -21.47 23.96 -14.91
C ARG A 365 -21.46 24.36 -13.44
N ALA A 366 -21.55 23.42 -12.50
CA ALA A 366 -21.69 23.71 -11.07
C ALA A 366 -20.58 24.68 -10.60
N GLY A 367 -20.93 25.97 -10.47
CA GLY A 367 -20.01 27.06 -10.14
C GLY A 367 -19.11 27.60 -11.27
N VAL A 368 -19.37 27.26 -12.53
CA VAL A 368 -18.61 27.71 -13.71
C VAL A 368 -19.44 28.71 -14.51
N SER A 369 -18.87 29.90 -14.79
CA SER A 369 -19.50 30.87 -15.68
C SER A 369 -19.58 30.29 -17.10
N MET A 370 -20.75 30.34 -17.73
CA MET A 370 -20.91 29.90 -19.13
C MET A 370 -19.92 30.61 -20.06
N SER A 371 -19.69 31.91 -19.86
CA SER A 371 -18.72 32.67 -20.66
C SER A 371 -17.29 32.09 -20.55
N GLU A 372 -16.84 31.76 -19.34
CA GLU A 372 -15.50 31.20 -19.11
C GLU A 372 -15.38 29.76 -19.63
N TYR A 373 -16.48 29.00 -19.57
CA TYR A 373 -16.55 27.66 -20.15
C TYR A 373 -16.44 27.70 -21.69
N LEU A 374 -17.19 28.58 -22.35
CA LEU A 374 -17.12 28.76 -23.80
C LEU A 374 -15.73 29.21 -24.24
N VAL A 375 -15.11 30.15 -23.53
CA VAL A 375 -13.71 30.56 -23.80
C VAL A 375 -12.76 29.36 -23.68
N LEU A 376 -12.94 28.49 -22.68
CA LEU A 376 -12.13 27.30 -22.55
C LEU A 376 -12.35 26.32 -23.72
N VAL A 377 -13.61 26.01 -24.04
CA VAL A 377 -13.96 25.09 -25.13
C VAL A 377 -13.38 25.58 -26.45
N SER A 378 -13.51 26.88 -26.77
CA SER A 378 -12.92 27.47 -27.97
C SER A 378 -11.40 27.28 -28.03
N ARG A 379 -10.69 27.49 -26.91
CA ARG A 379 -9.23 27.28 -26.84
C ARG A 379 -8.85 25.80 -26.96
N GLU A 380 -9.64 24.90 -26.40
CA GLU A 380 -9.40 23.45 -26.47
C GLU A 380 -9.71 22.89 -27.86
N LEU A 381 -10.70 23.43 -28.58
CA LEU A 381 -10.93 23.15 -30.00
C LEU A 381 -9.76 23.63 -30.86
N ALA A 382 -9.28 24.86 -30.62
CA ALA A 382 -8.17 25.45 -31.37
C ALA A 382 -6.86 24.64 -31.28
N CYS A 383 -6.55 24.06 -30.12
CA CYS A 383 -5.37 23.19 -29.98
C CYS A 383 -5.64 21.71 -30.35
N GLY A 384 -6.85 21.37 -30.81
CA GLY A 384 -7.23 20.03 -31.24
C GLY A 384 -7.46 19.03 -30.09
N LYS A 385 -7.68 19.52 -28.86
CA LYS A 385 -7.97 18.67 -27.70
C LYS A 385 -9.41 18.15 -27.71
N LEU A 386 -10.31 18.91 -28.31
CA LEU A 386 -11.72 18.57 -28.43
C LEU A 386 -12.14 18.48 -29.90
N ARG A 387 -13.22 17.74 -30.11
CA ARG A 387 -14.09 17.82 -31.29
C ARG A 387 -15.54 18.01 -30.83
N LEU A 388 -16.46 18.24 -31.76
CA LEU A 388 -17.86 18.45 -31.47
C LEU A 388 -18.69 17.28 -31.96
N ARG A 389 -19.75 16.93 -31.21
CA ARG A 389 -20.73 15.91 -31.59
C ARG A 389 -22.14 16.32 -31.21
N ARG A 390 -23.12 15.92 -32.01
CA ARG A 390 -24.56 16.02 -31.69
C ARG A 390 -24.97 14.93 -30.72
N ARG A 391 -24.35 13.75 -30.81
CA ARG A 391 -24.68 12.58 -29.99
C ARG A 391 -23.45 12.04 -29.26
N VAL A 392 -23.61 11.78 -27.97
CA VAL A 392 -22.60 11.17 -27.08
C VAL A 392 -23.17 9.96 -26.37
N SER A 393 -22.30 9.00 -26.03
CA SER A 393 -22.64 7.83 -25.21
C SER A 393 -22.36 8.09 -23.74
N GLY A 394 -21.45 9.02 -23.42
CA GLY A 394 -21.07 9.34 -22.05
C GLY A 394 -20.72 10.81 -21.89
N MET A 395 -21.13 11.40 -20.77
CA MET A 395 -20.81 12.78 -20.42
C MET A 395 -20.35 12.92 -18.97
N ALA A 396 -19.41 13.84 -18.72
CA ALA A 396 -19.07 14.26 -17.36
C ALA A 396 -18.88 15.77 -17.24
N SER A 397 -19.07 16.30 -16.03
CA SER A 397 -18.82 17.70 -15.70
C SER A 397 -17.33 18.05 -15.73
N VAL A 398 -17.03 19.35 -15.77
CA VAL A 398 -15.67 19.86 -15.71
C VAL A 398 -15.49 20.83 -14.55
N PHE A 399 -14.29 20.86 -13.99
CA PHE A 399 -13.92 21.84 -12.97
C PHE A 399 -12.42 22.16 -13.05
N ALA A 400 -11.99 23.25 -12.45
CA ALA A 400 -10.60 23.71 -12.49
C ALA A 400 -9.89 23.51 -11.14
N VAL A 401 -8.61 23.15 -11.17
CA VAL A 401 -7.74 23.10 -9.98
C VAL A 401 -6.54 24.03 -10.16
N LYS A 402 -6.04 24.57 -9.04
CA LYS A 402 -4.85 25.43 -9.04
C LYS A 402 -3.61 24.66 -9.50
N LYS A 403 -2.72 25.32 -10.24
CA LYS A 403 -1.32 24.90 -10.40
C LYS A 403 -0.43 25.67 -9.43
N ALA A 404 0.80 25.18 -9.26
CA ALA A 404 1.80 25.82 -8.38
C ALA A 404 2.14 27.25 -8.82
N ALA A 405 2.12 27.51 -10.13
CA ALA A 405 2.26 28.85 -10.67
C ALA A 405 1.00 29.67 -10.44
N VAL A 406 1.15 30.83 -9.81
CA VAL A 406 0.06 31.73 -9.43
C VAL A 406 -0.78 32.10 -10.66
N GLY A 407 -2.10 32.02 -10.54
CA GLY A 407 -3.04 32.38 -11.61
C GLY A 407 -3.24 31.32 -12.68
N ARG A 408 -2.49 30.21 -12.70
CA ARG A 408 -2.65 29.12 -13.67
C ARG A 408 -3.55 28.00 -13.12
N GLN A 409 -4.35 27.42 -14.00
CA GLN A 409 -5.32 26.37 -13.69
C GLN A 409 -5.09 25.11 -14.54
N ARG A 410 -5.61 23.97 -14.08
CA ARG A 410 -5.75 22.73 -14.84
C ARG A 410 -7.22 22.33 -14.87
N LYS A 411 -7.76 22.04 -16.07
CA LYS A 411 -9.09 21.45 -16.22
C LYS A 411 -9.06 19.98 -15.80
N ILE A 412 -10.04 19.58 -15.00
CA ILE A 412 -10.36 18.18 -14.69
C ILE A 412 -11.69 17.84 -15.35
N TRP A 413 -11.70 16.78 -16.14
CA TRP A 413 -12.93 16.13 -16.59
C TRP A 413 -13.36 15.13 -15.52
N ASN A 414 -14.51 15.34 -14.88
CA ASN A 414 -14.93 14.60 -13.68
C ASN A 414 -15.51 13.23 -14.01
N GLY A 415 -14.67 12.33 -14.53
CA GLY A 415 -15.06 11.00 -14.96
C GLY A 415 -15.41 10.01 -13.85
N ALA A 416 -15.65 10.43 -12.62
CA ALA A 416 -15.85 9.54 -11.48
C ALA A 416 -17.10 8.66 -11.62
N GLU A 417 -18.13 9.12 -12.31
CA GLU A 417 -19.34 8.34 -12.58
C GLU A 417 -19.15 7.38 -13.76
N LEU A 418 -18.64 7.88 -14.88
CA LEU A 418 -18.29 7.02 -16.02
C LEU A 418 -17.25 5.96 -15.66
N SER A 419 -16.31 6.26 -14.77
CA SER A 419 -15.35 5.28 -14.26
C SER A 419 -15.97 4.20 -13.38
N ARG A 420 -17.16 4.43 -12.81
CA ARG A 420 -17.93 3.41 -12.06
C ARG A 420 -18.71 2.49 -13.00
N LEU A 421 -19.17 3.03 -14.13
CA LEU A 421 -19.83 2.25 -15.19
C LEU A 421 -18.82 1.45 -16.02
N ALA A 422 -17.60 1.98 -16.16
CA ALA A 422 -16.54 1.29 -16.85
C ALA A 422 -16.07 0.04 -16.09
N SER A 423 -15.67 -0.98 -16.84
CA SER A 423 -14.94 -2.13 -16.31
C SER A 423 -13.64 -1.69 -15.64
N GLN A 424 -13.18 -2.48 -14.67
CA GLN A 424 -11.99 -2.13 -13.92
C GLN A 424 -10.75 -2.16 -14.84
N PRO A 425 -9.98 -1.06 -14.94
CA PRO A 425 -8.76 -1.05 -15.74
C PRO A 425 -7.74 -2.05 -15.19
N PRO A 426 -6.83 -2.56 -16.05
CA PRO A 426 -5.68 -3.32 -15.57
C PRO A 426 -4.84 -2.46 -14.62
N ARG A 427 -4.15 -3.11 -13.69
CA ARG A 427 -3.21 -2.40 -12.80
C ARG A 427 -2.09 -1.81 -13.66
N PRO A 428 -1.73 -0.53 -13.48
CA PRO A 428 -0.61 0.06 -14.21
C PRO A 428 0.66 -0.76 -14.00
N GLU A 429 1.28 -1.15 -15.12
CA GLU A 429 2.46 -2.01 -15.10
C GLU A 429 3.66 -1.29 -14.49
N ARG A 430 4.50 -2.05 -13.76
CA ARG A 430 5.79 -1.61 -13.21
C ARG A 430 5.73 -0.23 -12.54
N LEU A 431 4.61 0.08 -11.87
CA LEU A 431 4.39 1.39 -11.28
C LEU A 431 5.31 1.58 -10.07
N ALA A 432 6.21 2.56 -10.16
CA ALA A 432 7.15 2.83 -9.11
C ALA A 432 6.45 3.43 -7.88
N ASN A 433 6.94 3.07 -6.70
CA ASN A 433 6.51 3.65 -5.43
C ASN A 433 7.70 3.65 -4.45
N PRO A 434 7.61 4.34 -3.30
CA PRO A 434 8.78 4.49 -2.44
C PRO A 434 9.41 3.19 -1.94
N ALA A 435 8.68 2.06 -1.92
CA ALA A 435 9.25 0.78 -1.54
C ALA A 435 10.16 0.17 -2.61
N SER A 436 9.95 0.47 -3.90
CA SER A 436 10.82 -0.03 -4.97
C SER A 436 12.20 0.65 -4.97
N PHE A 437 12.34 1.82 -4.35
CA PHE A 437 13.63 2.50 -4.20
C PHE A 437 14.61 1.76 -3.29
N LEU A 438 14.09 0.89 -2.40
CA LEU A 438 14.90 0.11 -1.46
C LEU A 438 15.75 -0.96 -2.18
N ASP A 439 15.40 -1.26 -3.43
CA ASP A 439 16.10 -2.21 -4.30
C ASP A 439 17.32 -1.58 -4.98
N ILE A 440 17.49 -0.26 -4.89
CA ILE A 440 18.72 0.41 -5.30
C ILE A 440 19.84 -0.03 -4.36
N HIS A 441 20.91 -0.56 -4.93
CA HIS A 441 22.13 -0.91 -4.22
C HIS A 441 23.27 -0.01 -4.67
N VAL A 442 23.81 0.75 -3.72
CA VAL A 442 24.98 1.58 -3.95
C VAL A 442 26.11 1.07 -3.06
N GLU A 443 27.33 1.05 -3.59
CA GLU A 443 28.52 0.78 -2.78
C GLU A 443 29.10 2.08 -2.20
N ALA A 444 29.74 2.00 -1.03
CA ALA A 444 30.34 3.17 -0.40
C ALA A 444 31.42 3.78 -1.31
N GLY A 445 31.25 5.07 -1.66
CA GLY A 445 32.15 5.79 -2.55
C GLY A 445 31.82 5.68 -4.04
N GLU A 446 30.81 4.88 -4.42
CA GLU A 446 30.34 4.76 -5.80
C GLU A 446 29.70 6.07 -6.30
N ALA A 447 29.97 6.47 -7.54
CA ALA A 447 29.31 7.62 -8.11
C ALA A 447 27.86 7.29 -8.49
N VAL A 448 26.92 8.16 -8.11
CA VAL A 448 25.51 8.06 -8.52
C VAL A 448 25.06 9.42 -9.03
N TYR A 449 24.34 9.41 -10.15
CA TYR A 449 23.78 10.60 -10.77
C TYR A 449 22.31 10.35 -11.09
N TYR A 450 21.46 11.31 -10.74
CA TYR A 450 20.03 11.23 -10.97
C TYR A 450 19.58 12.15 -12.10
N SER A 451 18.61 11.68 -12.88
CA SER A 451 18.03 12.46 -13.97
C SER A 451 16.52 12.28 -13.99
N LYS A 452 15.79 13.27 -14.47
CA LYS A 452 14.32 13.25 -14.59
C LYS A 452 13.88 13.90 -15.90
N ARG A 453 12.83 13.33 -16.47
CA ARG A 453 12.01 13.91 -17.54
C ARG A 453 10.55 13.90 -17.11
N ASP A 454 9.88 15.03 -17.33
CA ASP A 454 8.45 15.24 -17.04
C ASP A 454 7.74 15.47 -18.38
N ALA A 455 6.76 14.65 -18.72
CA ALA A 455 5.96 14.87 -19.92
C ALA A 455 5.02 16.08 -19.73
N ALA A 456 5.12 17.08 -20.60
CA ALA A 456 4.30 18.28 -20.53
C ALA A 456 2.86 17.95 -20.95
N THR A 457 1.87 18.32 -20.11
CA THR A 457 0.44 18.11 -20.42
C THR A 457 0.16 16.69 -20.91
N PHE A 458 0.72 15.69 -20.22
CA PHE A 458 0.88 14.35 -20.78
C PHE A 458 -0.42 13.72 -21.28
N PHE A 459 -1.48 13.76 -20.45
CA PHE A 459 -2.80 13.26 -20.83
C PHE A 459 -3.37 13.98 -22.07
N ASP A 460 -3.12 15.28 -22.22
CA ASP A 460 -3.54 16.05 -23.40
C ASP A 460 -2.72 15.70 -24.65
N SER A 461 -1.60 14.99 -24.51
CA SER A 461 -0.77 14.52 -25.63
C SER A 461 -1.22 13.15 -26.15
N LEU A 462 -1.92 12.35 -25.34
CA LEU A 462 -2.28 10.97 -25.65
C LEU A 462 -3.63 10.91 -26.37
N GLN A 463 -3.64 10.53 -27.65
CA GLN A 463 -4.87 10.36 -28.44
C GLN A 463 -5.77 9.24 -27.89
N VAL A 464 -7.08 9.48 -27.93
CA VAL A 464 -8.11 8.47 -27.67
C VAL A 464 -8.54 7.82 -28.98
N PRO A 465 -8.71 6.48 -29.03
CA PRO A 465 -9.27 5.79 -30.19
C PRO A 465 -10.62 6.39 -30.62
N PRO A 466 -10.86 6.64 -31.91
CA PRO A 466 -12.11 7.27 -32.38
C PRO A 466 -13.40 6.61 -31.88
N SER A 467 -13.38 5.29 -31.70
CA SER A 467 -14.50 4.50 -31.15
C SER A 467 -14.86 4.86 -29.70
N LEU A 468 -13.91 5.36 -28.90
CA LEU A 468 -14.11 5.72 -27.49
C LEU A 468 -14.47 7.19 -27.27
N GLN A 469 -14.15 8.07 -28.22
CA GLN A 469 -14.42 9.51 -28.10
C GLN A 469 -15.89 9.87 -27.76
N PRO A 470 -16.92 9.15 -28.26
CA PRO A 470 -18.32 9.42 -27.88
C PRO A 470 -18.60 9.28 -26.38
N TRP A 471 -17.76 8.58 -25.62
CA TRP A 471 -17.91 8.37 -24.18
C TRP A 471 -17.30 9.49 -23.33
N PHE A 472 -16.53 10.40 -23.93
CA PHE A 472 -15.80 11.45 -23.22
C PHE A 472 -16.37 12.85 -23.49
N GLY A 473 -17.69 12.94 -23.53
CA GLY A 473 -18.43 14.19 -23.69
C GLY A 473 -18.37 15.11 -22.48
N GLN A 474 -18.59 16.39 -22.74
CA GLN A 474 -18.74 17.46 -21.76
C GLN A 474 -20.11 18.13 -21.93
N PRO A 475 -20.54 19.00 -20.99
CA PRO A 475 -21.82 19.70 -21.10
C PRO A 475 -22.00 20.39 -22.46
N ALA A 476 -23.20 20.27 -23.03
CA ALA A 476 -23.50 20.83 -24.34
C ALA A 476 -23.47 22.37 -24.33
N VAL A 477 -23.15 22.92 -25.50
CA VAL A 477 -23.19 24.36 -25.83
C VAL A 477 -23.98 24.54 -27.11
N SER A 478 -24.67 25.68 -27.30
CA SER A 478 -25.28 25.94 -28.60
C SER A 478 -24.23 26.35 -29.64
N ALA A 479 -24.49 26.05 -30.91
CA ALA A 479 -23.61 26.45 -31.99
C ALA A 479 -23.44 27.97 -32.06
N ALA A 480 -24.52 28.74 -31.84
CA ALA A 480 -24.49 30.20 -31.79
C ALA A 480 -23.60 30.75 -30.66
N GLU A 481 -23.73 30.22 -29.43
CA GLU A 481 -22.92 30.65 -28.28
C GLU A 481 -21.43 30.37 -28.52
N LEU A 482 -21.11 29.20 -29.08
CA LEU A 482 -19.74 28.81 -29.37
C LEU A 482 -19.14 29.63 -30.52
N ALA A 483 -19.91 29.90 -31.58
CA ALA A 483 -19.50 30.76 -32.69
C ALA A 483 -19.14 32.16 -32.19
N ALA A 484 -20.02 32.74 -31.36
CA ALA A 484 -19.80 34.05 -30.75
C ALA A 484 -18.56 34.09 -29.85
N ALA A 485 -18.35 33.05 -29.03
CA ALA A 485 -17.21 33.00 -28.10
C ALA A 485 -15.86 32.67 -28.76
N SER A 486 -15.87 31.92 -29.87
CA SER A 486 -14.67 31.56 -30.63
C SER A 486 -14.30 32.59 -31.70
N GLY A 487 -15.23 33.46 -32.09
CA GLY A 487 -15.09 34.35 -33.24
C GLY A 487 -15.11 33.62 -34.58
N GLN A 488 -15.65 32.40 -34.62
CA GLN A 488 -15.75 31.55 -35.81
C GLN A 488 -17.16 31.59 -36.41
N THR A 489 -17.29 31.29 -37.70
CA THR A 489 -18.60 31.12 -38.34
C THR A 489 -19.17 29.72 -38.07
N LEU A 490 -20.49 29.53 -38.23
CA LEU A 490 -21.10 28.18 -38.16
C LEU A 490 -20.49 27.21 -39.17
N ARG A 491 -20.02 27.72 -40.32
CA ARG A 491 -19.31 26.94 -41.33
C ARG A 491 -17.93 26.48 -40.88
N ASP A 492 -17.23 27.30 -40.09
CA ASP A 492 -15.94 26.90 -39.51
C ASP A 492 -16.16 25.84 -38.43
N LEU A 493 -17.21 26.00 -37.61
CA LEU A 493 -17.59 25.03 -36.59
C LEU A 493 -18.04 23.69 -37.18
N SER A 494 -18.73 23.68 -38.32
CA SER A 494 -19.23 22.44 -38.94
C SER A 494 -18.11 21.46 -39.30
N ILE A 495 -16.90 21.96 -39.61
CA ILE A 495 -15.70 21.14 -39.88
C ILE A 495 -15.22 20.39 -38.62
N LEU A 496 -15.55 20.92 -37.43
CA LEU A 496 -15.18 20.34 -36.14
C LEU A 496 -16.23 19.36 -35.60
N VAL A 497 -17.39 19.23 -36.26
CA VAL A 497 -18.47 18.32 -35.87
C VAL A 497 -18.30 16.96 -36.56
N ASP A 498 -18.19 15.88 -35.79
CA ASP A 498 -17.90 14.54 -36.33
C ASP A 498 -19.11 13.81 -36.92
N ASP A 499 -20.30 14.08 -36.41
CA ASP A 499 -21.55 13.35 -36.70
C ASP A 499 -22.59 14.26 -37.35
N LEU A 500 -22.14 15.20 -38.18
CA LEU A 500 -23.00 16.11 -38.94
C LEU A 500 -23.60 15.44 -40.18
N ASP A 501 -22.97 14.36 -40.68
CA ASP A 501 -23.47 13.51 -41.78
C ASP A 501 -23.89 14.25 -43.06
N GLY A 502 -23.29 15.42 -43.33
CA GLY A 502 -23.57 16.27 -44.50
C GLY A 502 -24.71 17.28 -44.31
N GLU A 503 -25.29 17.38 -43.12
CA GLU A 503 -26.31 18.38 -42.77
C GLU A 503 -25.68 19.77 -42.52
N GLU A 504 -26.47 20.85 -42.64
CA GLU A 504 -26.03 22.19 -42.23
C GLU A 504 -26.19 22.37 -40.71
N LEU A 505 -25.27 23.13 -40.12
CA LEU A 505 -25.28 23.38 -38.69
C LEU A 505 -26.21 24.55 -38.35
N ASP A 506 -27.29 24.26 -37.62
CA ASP A 506 -28.25 25.24 -37.11
C ASP A 506 -27.71 26.01 -35.87
N GLU A 507 -28.13 27.25 -35.69
CA GLU A 507 -27.71 28.14 -34.60
C GLU A 507 -28.08 27.58 -33.21
N ASP A 508 -29.25 26.97 -33.11
CA ASP A 508 -29.80 26.39 -31.89
C ASP A 508 -29.34 24.94 -31.66
N CYS A 509 -28.53 24.37 -32.56
CA CYS A 509 -28.04 23.02 -32.44
C CYS A 509 -27.17 22.88 -31.17
N LEU A 510 -27.55 21.97 -30.28
CA LEU A 510 -26.75 21.61 -29.11
C LEU A 510 -25.61 20.69 -29.53
N LEU A 511 -24.39 21.11 -29.21
CA LEU A 511 -23.16 20.38 -29.51
C LEU A 511 -22.44 20.02 -28.20
N HIS A 512 -22.06 18.75 -28.08
CA HIS A 512 -21.22 18.26 -27.00
C HIS A 512 -19.74 18.34 -27.39
N PRO A 513 -18.92 19.06 -26.60
CA PRO A 513 -17.47 19.00 -26.76
C PRO A 513 -16.92 17.67 -26.23
N VAL A 514 -16.35 16.84 -27.11
CA VAL A 514 -15.81 15.51 -26.78
C VAL A 514 -14.29 15.51 -26.75
N ASN A 515 -13.69 14.85 -25.76
CA ASN A 515 -12.24 14.75 -25.70
C ASN A 515 -11.72 13.77 -26.76
N VAL A 516 -10.78 14.22 -27.58
CA VAL A 516 -10.03 13.34 -28.51
C VAL A 516 -8.72 12.83 -27.91
N VAL A 517 -8.48 13.16 -26.65
CA VAL A 517 -7.31 12.78 -25.84
C VAL A 517 -7.76 12.21 -24.50
N TRP A 518 -6.90 11.43 -23.85
CA TRP A 518 -7.29 10.67 -22.65
C TRP A 518 -7.60 11.62 -21.49
N PRO A 519 -8.84 11.65 -20.96
CA PRO A 519 -9.20 12.60 -19.91
C PRO A 519 -8.61 12.17 -18.55
N MET A 520 -7.97 13.09 -17.83
CA MET A 520 -7.28 12.79 -16.56
C MET A 520 -8.18 12.26 -15.43
N GLY A 521 -9.50 12.47 -15.49
CA GLY A 521 -10.43 11.95 -14.48
C GLY A 521 -11.11 10.63 -14.83
N PHE A 522 -10.64 9.92 -15.88
CA PHE A 522 -11.11 8.58 -16.22
C PHE A 522 -10.16 7.50 -15.71
N SER A 523 -10.71 6.41 -15.17
CA SER A 523 -9.94 5.35 -14.49
C SER A 523 -8.91 4.65 -15.39
N TRP A 524 -9.17 4.53 -16.69
CA TRP A 524 -8.26 3.86 -17.65
C TRP A 524 -7.08 4.73 -18.10
N SER A 525 -7.19 6.05 -17.98
CA SER A 525 -6.18 6.99 -18.51
C SER A 525 -4.78 6.73 -17.94
N SER A 526 -4.67 6.41 -16.65
CA SER A 526 -3.38 6.11 -16.02
C SER A 526 -2.72 4.83 -16.53
N ALA A 527 -3.50 3.80 -16.88
CA ALA A 527 -2.97 2.54 -17.41
C ALA A 527 -2.37 2.75 -18.81
N VAL A 528 -3.06 3.50 -19.66
CA VAL A 528 -2.59 3.87 -21.01
C VAL A 528 -1.36 4.76 -20.94
N ALA A 529 -1.39 5.78 -20.07
CA ALA A 529 -0.25 6.68 -19.85
C ALA A 529 0.99 5.92 -19.35
N GLN A 530 0.84 5.07 -18.32
CA GLN A 530 1.93 4.25 -17.79
C GLN A 530 2.52 3.32 -18.86
N SER A 531 1.67 2.57 -19.58
CA SER A 531 2.14 1.64 -20.62
C SER A 531 2.83 2.35 -21.77
N THR A 532 2.38 3.56 -22.14
CA THR A 532 3.02 4.39 -23.17
C THR A 532 4.42 4.80 -22.73
N THR A 533 4.58 5.34 -21.52
CA THR A 533 5.88 5.77 -21.00
C THR A 533 6.87 4.60 -20.88
N LEU A 534 6.43 3.43 -20.43
CA LEU A 534 7.27 2.23 -20.36
C LEU A 534 7.76 1.78 -21.74
N SER A 535 6.91 1.89 -22.76
CA SER A 535 7.28 1.60 -24.15
C SER A 535 8.36 2.56 -24.65
N VAL A 536 8.22 3.86 -24.37
CA VAL A 536 9.23 4.88 -24.70
C VAL A 536 10.56 4.62 -23.99
N VAL A 537 10.53 4.26 -22.70
CA VAL A 537 11.73 3.84 -21.96
C VAL A 537 12.40 2.64 -22.65
N THR A 538 11.63 1.62 -23.00
CA THR A 538 12.17 0.42 -23.66
C THR A 538 12.76 0.74 -25.04
N ASN A 539 12.07 1.58 -25.84
CA ASN A 539 12.53 2.02 -27.16
C ASN A 539 13.79 2.88 -27.12
N SER A 540 14.09 3.52 -25.98
CA SER A 540 15.37 4.21 -25.76
C SER A 540 16.57 3.27 -25.56
N GLY A 541 16.32 1.95 -25.49
CA GLY A 541 17.33 0.92 -25.26
C GLY A 541 17.63 0.65 -23.79
N VAL A 542 16.78 1.13 -22.87
CA VAL A 542 16.81 0.74 -21.46
C VAL A 542 16.14 -0.61 -21.32
N GLN A 543 16.80 -1.54 -20.65
CA GLN A 543 16.26 -2.90 -20.48
C GLN A 543 15.01 -2.87 -19.59
N PRO A 544 13.97 -3.66 -19.89
CA PRO A 544 12.74 -3.65 -19.11
C PRO A 544 12.96 -3.97 -17.62
N ASP A 545 13.87 -4.88 -17.30
CA ASP A 545 14.21 -5.25 -15.92
C ASP A 545 14.86 -4.12 -15.13
N ALA A 546 15.55 -3.17 -15.78
CA ALA A 546 16.08 -1.96 -15.15
C ALA A 546 14.99 -1.02 -14.59
N VAL A 547 13.72 -1.23 -14.94
CA VAL A 547 12.58 -0.48 -14.38
C VAL A 547 12.23 -1.01 -12.99
N LEU A 548 12.51 -0.20 -11.96
CA LEU A 548 12.22 -0.54 -10.57
C LEU A 548 10.72 -0.66 -10.31
N CYS A 549 10.32 -1.80 -9.78
CA CYS A 549 8.94 -2.09 -9.41
C CYS A 549 8.89 -3.13 -8.27
N MET A 550 7.70 -3.41 -7.74
CA MET A 550 7.54 -4.42 -6.69
C MET A 550 7.29 -5.82 -7.25
N GLU A 551 6.83 -5.92 -8.50
CA GLU A 551 6.39 -7.14 -9.15
C GLU A 551 7.56 -8.04 -9.59
N GLN A 552 8.70 -7.46 -9.94
CA GLN A 552 9.86 -8.16 -10.50
C GLN A 552 11.15 -7.73 -9.80
N PRO A 553 12.16 -8.61 -9.69
CA PRO A 553 13.46 -8.24 -9.15
C PRO A 553 14.19 -7.26 -10.11
N PRO A 554 14.97 -6.30 -9.58
CA PRO A 554 15.87 -5.50 -10.42
C PRO A 554 17.00 -6.37 -10.99
N PRO A 555 17.70 -5.90 -12.04
CA PRO A 555 18.92 -6.55 -12.51
C PRO A 555 20.02 -6.50 -11.44
N LEU A 556 20.94 -7.46 -11.52
CA LEU A 556 22.15 -7.46 -10.69
C LEU A 556 23.08 -6.31 -11.07
N ASP A 557 23.22 -6.03 -12.37
CA ASP A 557 23.88 -4.83 -12.85
C ASP A 557 22.91 -3.65 -12.76
N GLN A 558 23.22 -2.72 -11.86
CA GLN A 558 22.44 -1.50 -11.63
C GLN A 558 23.15 -0.26 -12.20
N SER A 559 23.98 -0.43 -13.24
CA SER A 559 24.66 0.67 -13.95
C SER A 559 23.68 1.73 -14.46
N VAL A 560 22.48 1.29 -14.88
CA VAL A 560 21.31 2.11 -15.18
C VAL A 560 20.10 1.52 -14.47
N LEU A 561 19.41 2.34 -13.69
CA LEU A 561 18.08 2.05 -13.18
C LEU A 561 17.11 3.12 -13.66
N CYS A 562 15.87 2.72 -13.87
CA CYS A 562 14.78 3.60 -14.26
C CYS A 562 13.60 3.39 -13.31
N TRP A 563 12.80 4.43 -13.07
CA TRP A 563 11.50 4.27 -12.46
C TRP A 563 10.50 5.24 -13.05
N VAL A 564 9.29 4.75 -13.27
CA VAL A 564 8.24 5.41 -14.04
C VAL A 564 6.97 5.51 -13.22
N ALA A 565 6.39 6.69 -13.21
CA ALA A 565 5.04 6.94 -12.73
C ALA A 565 4.35 7.90 -13.68
N THR A 566 3.54 7.35 -14.57
CA THR A 566 2.77 8.08 -15.58
C THR A 566 3.64 8.99 -16.44
N ASP A 567 3.66 10.29 -16.15
CA ASP A 567 4.37 11.37 -16.82
C ASP A 567 5.79 11.60 -16.29
N ASP A 568 6.12 11.06 -15.12
CA ASP A 568 7.43 11.18 -14.49
C ASP A 568 8.30 9.96 -14.84
N THR A 569 9.41 10.19 -15.55
CA THR A 569 10.46 9.19 -15.79
C THR A 569 11.75 9.64 -15.12
N VAL A 570 12.32 8.77 -14.28
CA VAL A 570 13.52 9.08 -13.50
C VAL A 570 14.57 7.99 -13.70
N PHE A 571 15.83 8.39 -13.73
CA PHE A 571 16.96 7.49 -13.91
C PHE A 571 17.99 7.67 -12.80
N ALA A 572 18.64 6.56 -12.43
CA ALA A 572 19.91 6.57 -11.70
C ALA A 572 21.00 5.97 -12.59
N HIS A 573 22.15 6.63 -12.64
CA HIS A 573 23.32 6.20 -13.40
C HIS A 573 24.56 6.12 -12.52
N ARG A 574 25.40 5.12 -12.76
CA ARG A 574 26.72 5.00 -12.10
C ARG A 574 27.83 5.75 -12.82
N ASN A 575 27.65 5.99 -14.12
CA ASN A 575 28.61 6.69 -14.97
C ASN A 575 27.95 7.87 -15.69
N ARG A 576 28.57 9.06 -15.59
CA ARG A 576 28.03 10.30 -16.15
C ARG A 576 27.95 10.29 -17.68
N GLN A 577 28.96 9.75 -18.37
CA GLN A 577 28.99 9.69 -19.84
C GLN A 577 27.96 8.68 -20.37
N HIS A 578 27.85 7.52 -19.72
CA HIS A 578 26.82 6.53 -20.06
C HIS A 578 25.42 7.11 -19.81
N GLY A 579 25.23 7.79 -18.68
CA GLY A 579 23.97 8.47 -18.35
C GLY A 579 23.58 9.52 -19.40
N ALA A 580 24.53 10.35 -19.86
CA ALA A 580 24.27 11.32 -20.92
C ALA A 580 23.80 10.66 -22.23
N LYS A 581 24.40 9.53 -22.62
CA LYS A 581 23.98 8.75 -23.80
C LYS A 581 22.59 8.15 -23.63
N THR A 582 22.28 7.63 -22.45
CA THR A 582 20.93 7.08 -22.15
C THR A 582 19.88 8.18 -22.18
N LEU A 583 20.15 9.36 -21.61
CA LEU A 583 19.25 10.50 -21.70
C LEU A 583 19.04 10.98 -23.13
N ALA A 584 20.10 11.08 -23.94
CA ALA A 584 19.97 11.49 -25.34
C ALA A 584 19.09 10.52 -26.14
N ARG A 585 19.24 9.20 -25.92
CA ARG A 585 18.36 8.20 -26.54
C ARG A 585 16.93 8.27 -26.04
N PHE A 586 16.73 8.55 -24.75
CA PHE A 586 15.39 8.68 -24.18
C PHE A 586 14.69 9.94 -24.66
N ASP A 587 15.40 11.07 -24.73
CA ASP A 587 14.89 12.33 -25.28
C ASP A 587 14.49 12.12 -26.76
N ALA A 588 15.31 11.45 -27.56
CA ALA A 588 14.97 11.09 -28.94
C ALA A 588 13.76 10.14 -29.04
N ALA A 589 13.60 9.19 -28.10
CA ALA A 589 12.45 8.29 -28.06
C ALA A 589 11.15 9.04 -27.71
N MET A 590 11.21 10.02 -26.79
CA MET A 590 10.09 10.91 -26.47
C MET A 590 9.70 11.75 -27.69
N ASP A 591 10.68 12.33 -28.38
CA ASP A 591 10.46 13.13 -29.58
C ASP A 591 9.85 12.29 -30.72
N SER A 592 10.35 11.06 -30.91
CA SER A 592 9.82 10.11 -31.89
C SER A 592 8.41 9.60 -31.56
N ALA A 593 8.06 9.52 -30.28
CA ALA A 593 6.71 9.21 -29.83
C ALA A 593 5.78 10.44 -29.83
N HIS A 594 6.31 11.61 -30.20
CA HIS A 594 5.63 12.90 -30.18
C HIS A 594 5.06 13.25 -28.79
N ILE A 595 5.83 12.99 -27.74
CA ILE A 595 5.49 13.35 -26.35
C ILE A 595 6.31 14.58 -25.95
N PRO A 596 5.67 15.76 -25.82
CA PRO A 596 6.37 16.98 -25.44
C PRO A 596 6.97 16.88 -24.04
N ARG A 597 8.22 17.32 -23.87
CA ARG A 597 8.91 17.40 -22.57
C ARG A 597 8.69 18.74 -21.89
N ASN A 598 8.66 18.73 -20.57
CA ASN A 598 8.63 19.92 -19.75
C ASN A 598 10.06 20.34 -19.37
N ALA A 599 10.75 21.01 -20.30
CA ALA A 599 12.16 21.37 -20.16
C ALA A 599 12.50 22.11 -18.85
N GLY A 600 11.56 22.91 -18.30
CA GLY A 600 11.74 23.62 -17.03
C GLY A 600 11.77 22.73 -15.78
N LYS A 601 11.38 21.45 -15.90
CA LYS A 601 11.45 20.44 -14.84
C LYS A 601 12.46 19.33 -15.11
N ASP A 602 13.07 19.32 -16.29
CA ASP A 602 14.06 18.32 -16.65
C ASP A 602 15.30 18.49 -15.76
N VAL A 603 15.78 17.38 -15.22
CA VAL A 603 17.02 17.33 -14.42
C VAL A 603 17.94 16.34 -15.09
N SER A 604 19.22 16.69 -15.25
CA SER A 604 20.19 15.82 -15.94
C SER A 604 21.43 15.61 -15.08
N LEU A 605 21.66 14.35 -14.69
CA LEU A 605 22.89 13.90 -14.01
C LEU A 605 23.24 14.69 -12.75
N ALA A 606 22.23 15.05 -11.96
CA ALA A 606 22.36 15.79 -10.72
C ALA A 606 22.75 14.90 -9.55
N SER A 607 23.38 15.48 -8.53
CA SER A 607 23.69 14.80 -7.27
C SER A 607 22.48 14.72 -6.34
N HIS A 608 21.42 15.49 -6.60
CA HIS A 608 20.20 15.53 -5.82
C HIS A 608 18.98 15.70 -6.73
N ILE A 609 17.85 15.10 -6.37
CA ILE A 609 16.59 15.26 -7.09
C ILE A 609 15.38 14.99 -6.19
N THR A 610 14.23 15.57 -6.51
CA THR A 610 12.93 15.16 -5.96
C THR A 610 12.15 14.35 -6.98
N ALA A 611 11.78 13.12 -6.62
CA ALA A 611 11.01 12.20 -7.46
C ALA A 611 9.96 11.47 -6.62
N LEU A 612 8.72 11.40 -7.12
CA LEU A 612 7.59 10.71 -6.45
C LEU A 612 7.39 11.15 -4.98
N GLY A 613 7.61 12.43 -4.71
CA GLY A 613 7.51 13.03 -3.39
C GLY A 613 8.66 12.69 -2.45
N CYS A 614 9.73 12.04 -2.93
CA CYS A 614 10.93 11.72 -2.16
C CYS A 614 12.14 12.50 -2.67
N ASP A 615 12.99 12.96 -1.76
CA ASP A 615 14.28 13.57 -2.07
C ASP A 615 15.36 12.48 -2.10
N PHE A 616 16.16 12.47 -3.16
CA PHE A 616 17.30 11.60 -3.35
C PHE A 616 18.58 12.44 -3.25
N THR A 617 19.58 11.94 -2.53
CA THR A 617 20.92 12.53 -2.47
C THR A 617 21.97 11.48 -2.79
N SER A 618 23.00 11.89 -3.53
CA SER A 618 24.12 11.00 -3.90
C SER A 618 25.19 10.97 -2.81
N GLN A 619 25.31 12.03 -2.01
CA GLN A 619 26.20 12.05 -0.86
C GLN A 619 25.57 12.86 0.29
N PRO A 620 25.30 12.24 1.46
CA PRO A 620 25.21 10.79 1.65
C PRO A 620 24.15 10.13 0.75
N TYR A 621 24.23 8.82 0.50
CA TYR A 621 23.29 8.09 -0.36
C TYR A 621 21.95 7.87 0.33
N LEU A 622 21.03 8.82 0.21
CA LEU A 622 19.77 8.81 0.97
C LEU A 622 18.56 8.96 0.07
N VAL A 623 17.46 8.35 0.53
CA VAL A 623 16.10 8.58 0.04
C VAL A 623 15.20 8.90 1.21
N GLU A 624 14.46 9.99 1.09
CA GLU A 624 13.69 10.55 2.18
C GLU A 624 12.39 11.17 1.70
N PRO A 625 11.36 11.33 2.55
CA PRO A 625 10.23 12.19 2.21
C PRO A 625 10.72 13.58 1.81
N ALA A 626 10.18 14.17 0.75
CA ALA A 626 10.55 15.51 0.32
C ALA A 626 10.26 16.51 1.44
N THR A 627 11.12 17.51 1.64
CA THR A 627 11.04 18.40 2.82
C THR A 627 9.64 18.99 3.03
N ALA A 628 9.02 19.51 1.98
CA ALA A 628 7.66 20.07 2.06
C ALA A 628 6.60 19.03 2.47
N LYS A 629 6.78 17.77 2.07
CA LYS A 629 5.88 16.65 2.41
C LYS A 629 6.12 16.13 3.82
N LEU A 630 7.38 16.11 4.27
CA LEU A 630 7.74 15.78 5.65
C LEU A 630 7.16 16.80 6.63
N SER A 631 7.36 18.10 6.38
CA SER A 631 6.78 19.18 7.19
C SER A 631 5.26 19.09 7.20
N ALA A 632 4.65 18.79 6.06
CA ALA A 632 3.22 18.55 5.92
C ALA A 632 2.71 17.38 6.78
N CYS A 633 3.44 16.27 6.87
CA CYS A 633 3.11 15.16 7.77
C CYS A 633 3.22 15.59 9.24
N PHE A 634 4.34 16.19 9.62
CA PHE A 634 4.61 16.60 10.99
C PHE A 634 3.57 17.58 11.51
N VAL A 635 3.36 18.68 10.79
CA VAL A 635 2.39 19.74 11.15
C VAL A 635 0.96 19.21 11.14
N GLY A 636 0.60 18.35 10.17
CA GLY A 636 -0.72 17.73 10.13
C GLY A 636 -0.99 16.80 11.31
N LEU A 637 0.00 16.00 11.73
CA LEU A 637 -0.09 15.09 12.87
C LEU A 637 -0.12 15.86 14.20
N MET A 638 0.70 16.91 14.35
CA MET A 638 0.68 17.79 15.52
C MET A 638 -0.69 18.44 15.72
N ASP A 639 -1.21 19.09 14.67
CA ASP A 639 -2.49 19.82 14.72
C ASP A 639 -3.69 18.92 15.06
N VAL A 640 -3.73 17.70 14.50
CA VAL A 640 -4.83 16.76 14.76
C VAL A 640 -4.75 16.12 16.16
N LEU A 641 -3.53 15.89 16.68
CA LEU A 641 -3.31 15.38 18.02
C LEU A 641 -3.68 16.43 19.08
N ASP A 642 -3.26 17.67 18.87
CA ASP A 642 -3.54 18.81 19.74
C ASP A 642 -5.04 19.10 19.83
N LYS A 643 -5.72 19.16 18.67
CA LYS A 643 -7.17 19.34 18.62
C LYS A 643 -7.92 18.17 19.25
N GLY A 644 -7.50 16.93 18.97
CA GLY A 644 -8.21 15.73 19.43
C GLY A 644 -9.53 15.44 18.70
N TRP A 645 -9.81 16.11 17.58
CA TRP A 645 -10.98 15.88 16.72
C TRP A 645 -10.58 15.79 15.24
N ALA A 646 -11.24 14.91 14.50
CA ALA A 646 -11.10 14.84 13.04
C ALA A 646 -12.36 14.29 12.36
N SER A 647 -12.64 14.68 11.13
CA SER A 647 -13.55 13.93 10.26
C SER A 647 -12.86 12.64 9.77
N PRO A 648 -13.58 11.51 9.65
CA PRO A 648 -13.03 10.29 9.03
C PRO A 648 -12.38 10.54 7.67
N LYS A 649 -12.98 11.40 6.84
CA LYS A 649 -12.43 11.79 5.52
C LYS A 649 -11.12 12.58 5.63
N GLY A 650 -11.09 13.60 6.49
CA GLY A 650 -9.88 14.41 6.67
C GLY A 650 -8.73 13.59 7.23
N LEU A 651 -9.02 12.71 8.20
CA LEU A 651 -7.99 11.83 8.76
C LEU A 651 -7.50 10.81 7.73
N ASN A 652 -8.37 10.30 6.85
CA ASN A 652 -7.94 9.43 5.75
C ASN A 652 -6.98 10.14 4.78
N GLY A 653 -7.23 11.42 4.48
CA GLY A 653 -6.35 12.24 3.65
C GLY A 653 -4.95 12.42 4.23
N LEU A 654 -4.86 12.77 5.52
CA LEU A 654 -3.58 12.85 6.24
C LEU A 654 -2.90 11.48 6.32
N LEU A 655 -3.66 10.44 6.66
CA LEU A 655 -3.16 9.08 6.79
C LEU A 655 -2.59 8.57 5.45
N GLY A 656 -3.24 8.87 4.32
CA GLY A 656 -2.74 8.54 2.98
C GLY A 656 -1.39 9.19 2.69
N LEU A 657 -1.20 10.46 3.06
CA LEU A 657 0.09 11.14 2.93
C LEU A 657 1.19 10.48 3.79
N VAL A 658 0.89 10.19 5.06
CA VAL A 658 1.85 9.53 5.98
C VAL A 658 2.21 8.14 5.45
N GLN A 659 1.21 7.36 5.05
CA GLN A 659 1.37 5.99 4.57
C GLN A 659 2.14 5.88 3.26
N TRP A 660 2.02 6.89 2.38
CA TRP A 660 2.85 6.96 1.19
C TRP A 660 4.34 6.90 1.54
N PHE A 661 4.76 7.61 2.59
CA PHE A 661 6.14 7.61 3.05
C PHE A 661 6.50 6.44 3.96
N CYS A 662 5.53 5.80 4.62
CA CYS A 662 5.75 4.51 5.27
C CYS A 662 6.22 3.43 4.28
N LEU A 663 6.07 3.60 2.97
CA LEU A 663 6.63 2.66 1.99
C LEU A 663 8.17 2.65 1.97
N LEU A 664 8.84 3.75 2.37
CA LEU A 664 10.30 3.77 2.58
C LEU A 664 10.71 2.88 3.77
N GLN A 665 9.85 2.80 4.78
CA GLN A 665 10.07 2.03 6.00
C GLN A 665 8.80 1.26 6.36
N ARG A 666 8.49 0.22 5.58
CA ARG A 666 7.26 -0.58 5.75
C ARG A 666 6.98 -1.06 7.18
N PRO A 667 7.99 -1.36 8.03
CA PRO A 667 7.75 -1.63 9.45
C PRO A 667 6.84 -0.64 10.18
N VAL A 668 6.81 0.64 9.78
CA VAL A 668 5.94 1.68 10.37
C VAL A 668 4.44 1.37 10.16
N PHE A 669 4.06 0.60 9.14
CA PHE A 669 2.67 0.19 8.95
C PHE A 669 2.10 -0.61 10.13
N ALA A 670 2.95 -1.19 10.99
CA ALA A 670 2.54 -1.98 12.15
C ALA A 670 1.86 -1.13 13.24
N VAL A 671 2.03 0.19 13.17
CA VAL A 671 1.38 1.16 14.04
C VAL A 671 -0.13 1.14 13.83
N PHE A 672 -0.58 1.18 12.58
CA PHE A 672 -1.97 1.47 12.22
C PHE A 672 -2.90 0.25 12.33
N ASP A 673 -3.91 0.31 13.19
CA ASP A 673 -4.99 -0.67 13.35
C ASP A 673 -6.31 0.04 13.66
N LYS A 674 -6.32 0.81 14.74
CA LYS A 674 -7.47 1.57 15.27
C LYS A 674 -7.79 2.78 14.42
N VAL A 675 -6.78 3.48 13.90
CA VAL A 675 -6.97 4.58 12.97
C VAL A 675 -7.71 4.12 11.71
N TYR A 676 -7.46 2.89 11.24
CA TYR A 676 -8.20 2.35 10.10
C TYR A 676 -9.68 2.14 10.44
N ALA A 677 -10.01 1.71 11.66
CA ALA A 677 -11.40 1.60 12.09
C ALA A 677 -12.10 2.96 12.17
N PHE A 678 -11.37 4.03 12.50
CA PHE A 678 -11.87 5.39 12.50
C PHE A 678 -12.16 5.90 11.08
N VAL A 679 -11.19 5.80 10.16
CA VAL A 679 -11.35 6.32 8.79
C VAL A 679 -12.33 5.49 7.95
N ARG A 680 -12.56 4.21 8.27
CA ARG A 680 -13.59 3.38 7.63
C ARG A 680 -15.02 3.89 7.83
N LYS A 681 -15.24 4.89 8.69
CA LYS A 681 -16.54 5.57 8.89
C LYS A 681 -16.83 6.63 7.82
N GLU A 682 -16.03 6.72 6.75
CA GLU A 682 -16.32 7.50 5.56
C GLU A 682 -17.70 7.14 4.93
N PRO A 683 -18.39 8.08 4.27
CA PRO A 683 -17.96 9.43 3.86
C PRO A 683 -18.21 10.51 4.92
N ALA A 684 -18.31 10.17 6.22
CA ALA A 684 -18.58 11.16 7.27
C ALA A 684 -17.63 12.37 7.20
N LEU A 685 -18.15 13.49 6.68
CA LEU A 685 -17.48 14.79 6.62
C LEU A 685 -17.49 15.51 7.96
N LYS A 686 -18.33 15.06 8.90
CA LYS A 686 -18.48 15.69 10.21
C LYS A 686 -17.31 15.30 11.12
N PRO A 687 -16.60 16.27 11.72
CA PRO A 687 -15.58 16.01 12.73
C PRO A 687 -16.14 15.22 13.92
N ARG A 688 -15.32 14.31 14.44
CA ARG A 688 -15.61 13.44 15.59
C ARG A 688 -14.43 13.43 16.55
N PRO A 689 -14.65 13.17 17.85
CA PRO A 689 -13.55 13.10 18.80
C PRO A 689 -12.71 11.88 18.48
N LEU A 690 -11.39 12.02 18.60
CA LEU A 690 -10.45 10.93 18.38
C LEU A 690 -10.41 10.02 19.61
N PRO A 691 -10.72 8.72 19.44
CA PRO A 691 -10.50 7.74 20.49
C PRO A 691 -9.05 7.75 20.98
N LEU A 692 -8.83 7.39 22.25
CA LEU A 692 -7.48 7.37 22.84
C LEU A 692 -6.52 6.47 22.06
N ASP A 693 -6.98 5.29 21.65
CA ASP A 693 -6.17 4.34 20.87
C ASP A 693 -5.79 4.88 19.48
N VAL A 694 -6.68 5.65 18.83
CA VAL A 694 -6.36 6.38 17.59
C VAL A 694 -5.31 7.47 17.85
N ARG A 695 -5.45 8.25 18.93
CA ARG A 695 -4.44 9.26 19.31
C ARG A 695 -3.08 8.62 19.59
N GLN A 696 -3.07 7.45 20.24
CA GLN A 696 -1.84 6.69 20.49
C GLN A 696 -1.15 6.28 19.18
N GLU A 697 -1.89 5.73 18.21
CA GLU A 697 -1.32 5.36 16.91
C GLU A 697 -0.78 6.58 16.14
N LEU A 698 -1.48 7.72 16.17
CA LEU A 698 -1.03 8.95 15.51
C LEU A 698 0.22 9.54 16.18
N ALA A 699 0.31 9.52 17.51
CA ALA A 699 1.50 9.97 18.24
C ALA A 699 2.71 9.06 17.99
N VAL A 700 2.51 7.73 17.94
CA VAL A 700 3.58 6.80 17.55
C VAL A 700 4.01 7.04 16.09
N ALA A 701 3.08 7.32 15.18
CA ALA A 701 3.42 7.67 13.80
C ALA A 701 4.23 8.98 13.72
N LEU A 702 3.87 10.00 14.51
CA LEU A 702 4.62 11.26 14.64
C LEU A 702 6.05 11.00 15.14
N GLY A 703 6.19 10.24 16.24
CA GLY A 703 7.49 9.93 16.84
C GLY A 703 8.41 9.10 15.94
N LEU A 704 7.86 8.32 15.01
CA LEU A 704 8.64 7.52 14.05
C LEU A 704 9.00 8.25 12.74
N LEU A 705 8.50 9.48 12.52
CA LEU A 705 8.85 10.27 11.32
C LEU A 705 10.36 10.41 11.07
N PRO A 706 11.24 10.65 12.08
CA PRO A 706 12.68 10.73 11.86
C PRO A 706 13.28 9.46 11.25
N LEU A 707 12.65 8.30 11.44
CA LEU A 707 13.16 7.02 10.96
C LEU A 707 12.78 6.71 9.51
N LEU A 708 11.95 7.53 8.86
CA LEU A 708 11.54 7.33 7.46
C LEU A 708 12.68 7.53 6.45
N THR A 709 13.78 8.14 6.86
CA THR A 709 15.00 8.26 6.04
C THR A 709 15.64 6.89 5.82
N VAL A 710 15.96 6.58 4.56
CA VAL A 710 16.63 5.35 4.16
C VAL A 710 18.01 5.66 3.58
N SER A 711 18.98 4.81 3.89
CA SER A 711 20.31 4.81 3.27
C SER A 711 20.42 3.73 2.20
N LEU A 712 20.80 4.13 0.99
CA LEU A 712 20.91 3.22 -0.18
C LEU A 712 22.21 2.40 -0.17
N ASP A 713 23.23 2.90 0.52
CA ASP A 713 24.55 2.29 0.69
C ASP A 713 24.61 1.28 1.85
N ARG A 714 23.45 0.92 2.42
CA ARG A 714 23.34 -0.07 3.48
C ARG A 714 23.93 -1.41 3.01
N PRO A 715 25.01 -1.91 3.62
CA PRO A 715 25.63 -3.16 3.15
C PRO A 715 24.85 -4.37 3.64
N TYR A 716 24.95 -5.48 2.91
CA TYR A 716 24.40 -6.75 3.35
C TYR A 716 25.15 -7.30 4.57
N LEU A 717 24.42 -7.90 5.50
CA LEU A 717 25.03 -8.74 6.53
C LEU A 717 25.63 -9.97 5.85
N ASN A 718 26.91 -10.29 6.10
CA ASN A 718 27.58 -11.45 5.49
C ASN A 718 27.13 -12.82 6.05
N LYS A 719 25.93 -12.87 6.63
CA LYS A 719 25.31 -14.06 7.22
C LYS A 719 23.90 -14.20 6.66
N LEU A 720 23.69 -15.24 5.85
CA LEU A 720 22.36 -15.67 5.42
C LEU A 720 21.67 -16.35 6.60
N LEU A 721 20.54 -15.80 7.04
CA LEU A 721 19.78 -16.33 8.16
C LEU A 721 18.67 -17.24 7.65
N ALA A 722 18.30 -18.23 8.46
CA ALA A 722 17.11 -19.04 8.27
C ALA A 722 16.42 -19.22 9.62
N CYS A 723 15.10 -19.17 9.64
CA CYS A 723 14.32 -19.43 10.85
C CYS A 723 13.17 -20.40 10.56
N ASP A 724 12.78 -21.11 11.61
CA ASP A 724 11.63 -22.01 11.62
C ASP A 724 11.09 -22.13 13.05
N ALA A 725 9.85 -22.59 13.18
CA ALA A 725 9.28 -22.98 14.45
C ALA A 725 8.36 -24.22 14.34
N ALA A 726 8.51 -25.14 15.28
CA ALA A 726 7.72 -26.37 15.35
C ALA A 726 6.93 -26.43 16.67
N PRO A 727 5.60 -26.69 16.64
CA PRO A 727 4.77 -26.79 17.85
C PRO A 727 5.28 -27.83 18.87
N GLU A 728 5.84 -28.94 18.39
CA GLU A 728 6.39 -30.04 19.18
C GLU A 728 7.61 -29.68 20.04
N PHE A 729 8.35 -28.61 19.70
CA PHE A 729 9.48 -28.18 20.50
C PHE A 729 9.55 -26.67 20.65
N GLY A 730 9.81 -25.92 19.58
CA GLY A 730 9.89 -24.47 19.66
C GLY A 730 10.56 -23.85 18.45
N PHE A 731 11.67 -23.16 18.66
CA PHE A 731 12.25 -22.26 17.68
C PHE A 731 13.63 -22.71 17.20
N GLY A 732 13.87 -22.61 15.90
CA GLY A 732 15.15 -22.83 15.26
C GLY A 732 15.61 -21.57 14.53
N VAL A 733 16.87 -21.15 14.74
CA VAL A 733 17.52 -20.14 13.90
C VAL A 733 18.91 -20.63 13.52
N CYS A 734 19.22 -20.50 12.24
CA CYS A 734 20.49 -20.89 11.64
C CYS A 734 21.11 -19.73 10.87
N ALA A 735 22.44 -19.76 10.72
CA ALA A 735 23.18 -18.78 9.95
C ALA A 735 24.29 -19.44 9.13
N ALA A 736 24.45 -19.04 7.87
CA ALA A 736 25.57 -19.44 7.01
C ALA A 736 26.34 -18.20 6.56
N LYS A 737 27.68 -18.28 6.49
CA LYS A 737 28.49 -17.21 5.90
C LYS A 737 28.42 -17.32 4.39
N VAL A 738 28.04 -16.24 3.71
CA VAL A 738 27.81 -16.21 2.27
C VAL A 738 28.56 -15.01 1.68
N SER A 739 28.99 -15.12 0.41
CA SER A 739 29.68 -14.03 -0.29
C SER A 739 28.77 -12.81 -0.45
N PRO A 740 29.31 -11.58 -0.54
CA PRO A 740 28.51 -10.39 -0.80
C PRO A 740 27.68 -10.49 -2.10
N VAL A 741 28.25 -11.07 -3.16
CA VAL A 741 27.57 -11.28 -4.45
C VAL A 741 26.34 -12.16 -4.29
N THR A 742 26.47 -13.32 -3.63
CA THR A 742 25.33 -14.21 -3.42
C THR A 742 24.30 -13.62 -2.46
N MET A 743 24.72 -12.82 -1.47
CA MET A 743 23.79 -12.08 -0.61
C MET A 743 22.99 -11.04 -1.40
N HIS A 744 23.63 -10.34 -2.33
CA HIS A 744 22.95 -9.38 -3.20
C HIS A 744 21.95 -10.10 -4.13
N GLN A 745 22.37 -11.19 -4.78
CA GLN A 745 21.51 -12.05 -5.60
C GLN A 745 20.26 -12.53 -4.86
N LEU A 746 20.42 -12.96 -3.60
CA LEU A 746 19.27 -13.36 -2.79
C LEU A 746 18.41 -12.19 -2.32
N GLY A 747 19.06 -11.06 -2.00
CA GLY A 747 18.37 -9.87 -1.53
C GLY A 747 17.38 -9.29 -2.54
N ILE A 748 17.69 -9.34 -3.84
CA ILE A 748 16.82 -8.83 -4.90
C ILE A 748 15.57 -9.69 -5.14
N LEU A 749 15.63 -10.98 -4.76
CA LEU A 749 14.51 -11.94 -4.83
C LEU A 749 13.54 -11.80 -3.65
N ALA A 750 13.89 -11.02 -2.63
CA ALA A 750 13.03 -10.85 -1.47
C ALA A 750 11.69 -10.23 -1.86
N GLU A 751 10.63 -10.73 -1.23
CA GLU A 751 9.26 -10.21 -1.38
C GLU A 751 8.65 -10.36 -2.80
N ARG A 752 9.32 -11.09 -3.70
CA ARG A 752 8.82 -11.33 -5.06
C ARG A 752 7.78 -12.43 -5.09
N ARG A 753 6.71 -12.21 -5.85
CA ARG A 753 5.59 -13.14 -5.92
C ARG A 753 5.99 -14.37 -6.73
N GLY A 754 5.98 -15.52 -6.08
CA GLY A 754 6.24 -16.80 -6.74
C GLY A 754 7.71 -17.21 -6.75
N ASP A 755 8.65 -16.33 -6.43
CA ASP A 755 10.06 -16.72 -6.30
C ASP A 755 10.30 -17.47 -4.99
N TYR A 756 11.14 -18.50 -5.07
CA TYR A 756 11.57 -19.27 -3.90
C TYR A 756 12.96 -19.87 -4.10
N VAL A 757 13.65 -20.11 -3.00
CA VAL A 757 15.02 -20.62 -3.03
C VAL A 757 15.07 -22.11 -2.74
N ARG A 758 15.94 -22.82 -3.46
CA ARG A 758 16.28 -24.22 -3.24
C ARG A 758 17.75 -24.34 -2.88
N LEU A 759 18.07 -25.11 -1.84
CA LEU A 759 19.47 -25.37 -1.45
C LEU A 759 20.06 -26.53 -2.25
N HIS A 760 21.38 -26.62 -2.28
CA HIS A 760 22.06 -27.76 -2.90
C HIS A 760 21.83 -29.02 -2.06
N ARG A 761 21.19 -30.03 -2.67
CA ARG A 761 20.88 -31.31 -2.02
C ARG A 761 22.07 -32.25 -2.02
N ARG A 762 22.22 -33.01 -0.94
CA ARG A 762 23.18 -34.11 -0.78
C ARG A 762 22.45 -35.44 -0.69
N PRO A 763 23.14 -36.57 -0.95
CA PRO A 763 22.58 -37.90 -0.71
C PRO A 763 22.04 -38.02 0.73
N GLY A 764 20.77 -38.41 0.86
CA GLY A 764 20.06 -38.54 2.14
C GLY A 764 19.18 -37.33 2.52
N ASP A 765 19.16 -36.24 1.76
CA ASP A 765 18.20 -35.15 1.96
C ASP A 765 16.80 -35.57 1.45
N ALA A 766 15.73 -35.14 2.14
CA ALA A 766 14.33 -35.41 1.78
C ALA A 766 13.95 -34.91 0.38
N ASP A 767 13.01 -35.59 -0.28
CA ASP A 767 12.61 -35.31 -1.66
C ASP A 767 11.99 -33.94 -1.89
N GLU A 768 12.31 -33.35 -3.06
CA GLU A 768 11.77 -32.06 -3.48
C GLU A 768 10.29 -32.20 -3.79
N ILE A 769 9.46 -31.42 -3.10
CA ILE A 769 8.03 -31.35 -3.40
C ILE A 769 7.82 -30.27 -4.47
N PRO A 770 7.20 -30.58 -5.63
CA PRO A 770 6.89 -29.60 -6.66
C PRO A 770 6.08 -28.42 -6.12
N ARG A 771 6.43 -27.20 -6.52
CA ARG A 771 5.77 -25.96 -6.09
C ARG A 771 5.57 -25.01 -7.25
N LEU A 772 4.44 -24.31 -7.25
CA LEU A 772 4.18 -23.19 -8.14
C LEU A 772 5.14 -22.03 -7.85
N GLY A 773 5.73 -21.49 -8.92
CA GLY A 773 6.68 -20.39 -8.84
C GLY A 773 8.03 -20.71 -9.48
N THR A 774 8.97 -19.77 -9.38
CA THR A 774 10.31 -19.89 -9.98
C THR A 774 11.32 -20.33 -8.92
N PRO A 775 11.91 -21.54 -9.03
CA PRO A 775 12.95 -22.00 -8.13
C PRO A 775 14.30 -21.36 -8.46
N HIS A 776 14.92 -20.74 -7.46
CA HIS A 776 16.29 -20.20 -7.51
C HIS A 776 17.24 -21.12 -6.74
N ARG A 777 18.08 -21.85 -7.46
CA ARG A 777 18.98 -22.86 -6.87
C ARG A 777 20.26 -22.21 -6.35
N LEU A 778 20.51 -22.35 -5.06
CA LEU A 778 21.75 -21.95 -4.42
C LEU A 778 22.75 -23.11 -4.37
N HIS A 779 24.00 -22.83 -4.74
CA HIS A 779 25.14 -23.72 -4.52
C HIS A 779 25.59 -23.74 -3.05
N LEU A 780 24.62 -23.82 -2.12
CA LEU A 780 24.84 -23.83 -0.69
C LEU A 780 24.05 -25.00 -0.07
N PRO A 781 24.72 -25.98 0.55
CA PRO A 781 24.03 -27.11 1.18
C PRO A 781 23.54 -26.74 2.58
N LYS A 782 22.51 -27.43 3.08
CA LYS A 782 21.97 -27.22 4.45
C LYS A 782 23.04 -27.27 5.54
N GLN A 783 24.03 -28.16 5.41
CA GLN A 783 25.08 -28.35 6.42
C GLN A 783 26.07 -27.17 6.51
N ALA A 784 26.04 -26.22 5.57
CA ALA A 784 26.79 -24.98 5.67
C ALA A 784 26.23 -24.03 6.74
N PHE A 785 24.97 -24.22 7.13
CA PHE A 785 24.31 -23.43 8.15
C PHE A 785 24.67 -23.92 9.55
N LYS A 786 25.09 -22.98 10.40
CA LYS A 786 25.34 -23.21 11.83
C LYS A 786 24.10 -22.84 12.63
N LYS A 787 23.70 -23.73 13.52
CA LYS A 787 22.64 -23.48 14.50
C LYS A 787 23.06 -22.39 15.47
N VAL A 788 22.27 -21.31 15.55
CA VAL A 788 22.52 -20.19 16.47
C VAL A 788 21.48 -20.08 17.59
N ILE A 789 20.24 -20.54 17.33
CA ILE A 789 19.19 -20.69 18.32
C ILE A 789 18.52 -22.05 18.12
N SER A 790 18.29 -22.76 19.23
CA SER A 790 17.37 -23.88 19.34
C SER A 790 16.83 -23.86 20.74
N SER A 791 15.57 -23.48 20.89
CA SER A 791 14.94 -23.21 22.19
C SER A 791 13.52 -23.73 22.20
N ARG A 792 13.14 -24.38 23.30
CA ARG A 792 11.77 -24.83 23.52
C ARG A 792 10.83 -23.62 23.65
N ALA A 793 9.67 -23.67 23.03
CA ALA A 793 8.61 -22.70 23.23
C ALA A 793 8.01 -22.90 24.62
N ARG A 794 7.75 -21.80 25.33
CA ARG A 794 7.18 -21.84 26.70
C ARG A 794 5.65 -21.75 26.70
N TRP A 795 5.05 -21.63 25.52
CA TRP A 795 3.61 -21.48 25.31
C TRP A 795 3.23 -22.20 24.04
N GLN A 796 1.97 -22.63 23.96
CA GLN A 796 1.39 -23.16 22.73
C GLN A 796 0.76 -22.03 21.93
N ALA A 797 0.90 -22.08 20.61
CA ALA A 797 0.25 -21.18 19.68
C ALA A 797 0.13 -21.85 18.30
N HIS A 798 -0.72 -21.28 17.44
CA HIS A 798 -0.78 -21.68 16.03
C HIS A 798 0.60 -21.55 15.36
N SER A 799 0.93 -22.45 14.44
CA SER A 799 2.25 -22.52 13.76
C SER A 799 2.71 -21.17 13.24
N GLY A 800 1.87 -20.44 12.49
CA GLY A 800 2.18 -19.10 11.99
C GLY A 800 2.61 -18.08 13.05
N VAL A 801 2.07 -18.16 14.27
CA VAL A 801 2.49 -17.28 15.38
C VAL A 801 3.87 -17.69 15.88
N LEU A 802 4.14 -18.99 15.98
CA LEU A 802 5.45 -19.51 16.37
C LEU A 802 6.52 -19.17 15.31
N GLU A 803 6.21 -19.32 14.02
CA GLU A 803 7.09 -18.99 12.90
C GLU A 803 7.46 -17.50 12.91
N ALA A 804 6.48 -16.61 13.15
CA ALA A 804 6.74 -15.18 13.32
C ALA A 804 7.66 -14.90 14.53
N HIS A 805 7.51 -15.64 15.63
CA HIS A 805 8.45 -15.55 16.75
C HIS A 805 9.83 -16.08 16.39
N GLY A 806 9.94 -17.10 15.53
CA GLY A 806 11.19 -17.57 14.95
C GLY A 806 11.93 -16.46 14.20
N LEU A 807 11.21 -15.70 13.36
CA LEU A 807 11.75 -14.52 12.68
C LEU A 807 12.17 -13.43 13.68
N LEU A 808 11.35 -13.13 14.69
CA LEU A 808 11.70 -12.18 15.74
C LEU A 808 12.99 -12.60 16.49
N LEU A 809 13.17 -13.89 16.76
CA LEU A 809 14.38 -14.41 17.38
C LEU A 809 15.62 -14.27 16.48
N ALA A 810 15.46 -14.42 15.17
CA ALA A 810 16.54 -14.16 14.21
C ALA A 810 16.98 -12.69 14.24
N LEU A 811 16.03 -11.74 14.27
CA LEU A 811 16.35 -10.31 14.38
C LEU A 811 16.97 -9.96 15.73
N LYS A 812 16.43 -10.50 16.83
CA LYS A 812 17.03 -10.35 18.17
C LYS A 812 18.45 -10.90 18.23
N TRP A 813 18.72 -12.01 17.56
CA TRP A 813 20.06 -12.57 17.48
C TRP A 813 21.02 -11.64 16.71
N ALA A 814 20.59 -11.12 15.56
CA ALA A 814 21.38 -10.16 14.79
C ALA A 814 21.67 -8.88 15.61
N ALA A 815 20.67 -8.38 16.34
CA ALA A 815 20.78 -7.19 17.19
C ALA A 815 21.75 -7.35 18.39
N ARG A 816 22.25 -8.57 18.69
CA ARG A 816 23.28 -8.76 19.73
C ARG A 816 24.65 -8.23 19.36
N SER A 817 24.87 -7.93 18.07
CA SER A 817 26.15 -7.44 17.57
C SER A 817 25.96 -6.06 16.95
N ARG A 818 26.65 -5.05 17.51
CA ARG A 818 26.68 -3.68 16.97
C ARG A 818 27.04 -3.64 15.48
N ALA A 819 27.95 -4.51 15.04
CA ALA A 819 28.36 -4.63 13.64
C ALA A 819 27.25 -5.09 12.68
N SER A 820 26.14 -5.63 13.20
CA SER A 820 24.98 -6.04 12.40
C SER A 820 23.96 -4.92 12.20
N PHE A 821 24.02 -3.84 12.98
CA PHE A 821 23.14 -2.70 12.81
C PHE A 821 23.44 -1.98 11.49
N HIS A 822 22.45 -1.29 10.91
CA HIS A 822 22.56 -0.65 9.60
C HIS A 822 22.95 -1.65 8.49
N LYS A 823 22.23 -2.78 8.40
CA LYS A 823 22.49 -3.83 7.41
C LYS A 823 21.24 -4.26 6.68
N LYS A 824 21.41 -4.75 5.45
CA LYS A 824 20.40 -5.54 4.74
C LYS A 824 20.50 -7.00 5.25
N LEU A 825 19.42 -7.54 5.81
CA LEU A 825 19.39 -8.88 6.40
C LEU A 825 18.57 -9.80 5.49
N VAL A 826 19.22 -10.76 4.84
CA VAL A 826 18.47 -11.81 4.10
C VAL A 826 18.10 -12.93 5.06
N VAL A 827 16.80 -13.22 5.16
CA VAL A 827 16.27 -14.28 6.01
C VAL A 827 15.40 -15.22 5.18
N LEU A 828 15.76 -16.50 5.21
CA LEU A 828 14.99 -17.59 4.64
C LEU A 828 13.86 -17.97 5.61
N VAL A 829 12.63 -17.94 5.10
CA VAL A 829 11.40 -18.21 5.86
C VAL A 829 10.54 -19.17 5.06
N ASP A 830 10.01 -20.22 5.67
CA ASP A 830 9.10 -21.20 5.06
C ASP A 830 7.62 -20.91 5.31
N ALA A 831 7.34 -19.95 6.18
CA ALA A 831 6.03 -19.43 6.47
C ALA A 831 5.61 -18.30 5.51
N LYS A 832 4.89 -18.60 4.41
CA LYS A 832 4.41 -17.58 3.46
C LYS A 832 3.53 -16.51 4.12
N VAL A 833 2.74 -16.87 5.13
CA VAL A 833 1.90 -15.91 5.89
C VAL A 833 2.76 -14.92 6.66
N VAL A 834 3.81 -15.41 7.32
CA VAL A 834 4.76 -14.56 8.06
C VAL A 834 5.55 -13.68 7.11
N LEU A 835 6.03 -14.24 5.99
CA LEU A 835 6.71 -13.48 4.93
C LEU A 835 5.82 -12.33 4.45
N GLY A 836 4.57 -12.61 4.08
CA GLY A 836 3.64 -11.58 3.62
C GLY A 836 3.31 -10.53 4.67
N ALA A 837 3.12 -10.92 5.93
CA ALA A 837 2.80 -10.01 7.03
C ALA A 837 3.99 -9.10 7.42
N ALA A 838 5.18 -9.69 7.55
CA ALA A 838 6.39 -8.96 7.94
C ALA A 838 6.91 -8.06 6.82
N SER A 839 6.89 -8.51 5.55
CA SER A 839 7.27 -7.68 4.39
C SER A 839 6.34 -6.49 4.15
N LYS A 840 5.03 -6.65 4.44
CA LYS A 840 4.07 -5.53 4.43
C LYS A 840 4.21 -4.62 5.66
N GLY A 841 4.88 -5.11 6.71
CA GLY A 841 4.93 -4.47 8.02
C GLY A 841 3.59 -4.40 8.74
N ARG A 842 2.55 -5.13 8.31
CA ARG A 842 1.23 -5.13 8.94
C ARG A 842 0.47 -6.43 8.68
N THR A 843 -0.51 -6.72 9.52
CA THR A 843 -1.38 -7.89 9.40
C THR A 843 -2.78 -7.58 9.89
N SER A 844 -3.80 -8.15 9.23
CA SER A 844 -5.18 -8.14 9.70
C SER A 844 -5.46 -9.25 10.72
N ALA A 845 -4.58 -10.24 10.86
CA ALA A 845 -4.73 -11.34 11.80
C ALA A 845 -4.35 -10.90 13.22
N PRO A 846 -5.30 -10.83 14.17
CA PRO A 846 -5.01 -10.31 15.50
C PRO A 846 -3.92 -11.08 16.26
N ALA A 847 -3.87 -12.41 16.06
CA ALA A 847 -2.88 -13.28 16.69
C ALA A 847 -1.43 -13.01 16.25
N LEU A 848 -1.22 -12.47 15.04
CA LEU A 848 0.11 -12.13 14.53
C LEU A 848 0.51 -10.68 14.81
N ARG A 849 -0.45 -9.80 15.13
CA ARG A 849 -0.21 -8.35 15.20
C ARG A 849 0.91 -7.98 16.17
N GLY A 850 0.87 -8.51 17.40
CA GLY A 850 1.87 -8.17 18.42
C GLY A 850 3.29 -8.60 18.04
N VAL A 851 3.46 -9.78 17.46
CA VAL A 851 4.79 -10.25 17.01
C VAL A 851 5.29 -9.48 15.79
N ILE A 852 4.42 -9.12 14.84
CA ILE A 852 4.77 -8.26 13.71
C ILE A 852 5.19 -6.86 14.19
N ARG A 853 4.49 -6.27 15.17
CA ARG A 853 4.88 -5.01 15.80
C ARG A 853 6.26 -5.10 16.47
N ALA A 854 6.54 -6.19 17.18
CA ALA A 854 7.86 -6.43 17.76
C ALA A 854 8.96 -6.60 16.70
N ILE A 855 8.69 -7.29 15.59
CA ILE A 855 9.60 -7.41 14.43
C ILE A 855 9.86 -6.03 13.84
N SER A 856 8.82 -5.22 13.65
CA SER A 856 8.93 -3.86 13.14
C SER A 856 9.77 -2.97 14.04
N ALA A 857 9.56 -3.01 15.35
CA ALA A 857 10.33 -2.24 16.32
C ALA A 857 11.83 -2.59 16.29
N HIS A 858 12.19 -3.88 16.21
CA HIS A 858 13.60 -4.28 16.05
C HIS A 858 14.19 -3.85 14.71
N SER A 859 13.39 -3.93 13.63
CA SER A 859 13.83 -3.53 12.30
C SER A 859 14.15 -2.03 12.25
N LEU A 860 13.28 -1.20 12.83
CA LEU A 860 13.45 0.25 12.91
C LEU A 860 14.59 0.65 13.86
N ALA A 861 14.62 0.11 15.08
CA ALA A 861 15.64 0.45 16.08
C ALA A 861 17.07 0.11 15.62
N CYS A 862 17.26 -1.05 14.96
CA CYS A 862 18.56 -1.47 14.46
C CYS A 862 18.88 -0.97 13.05
N ASP A 863 17.96 -0.25 12.40
CA ASP A 863 18.02 0.14 10.98
C ASP A 863 18.31 -1.06 10.05
N PHE A 864 17.59 -2.15 10.26
CA PHE A 864 17.64 -3.34 9.41
C PHE A 864 16.75 -3.16 8.18
N LEU A 865 17.28 -3.45 6.99
CA LEU A 865 16.43 -3.73 5.82
C LEU A 865 16.24 -5.23 5.75
N VAL A 866 15.11 -5.72 6.25
CA VAL A 866 14.83 -7.16 6.27
C VAL A 866 14.36 -7.61 4.89
N ARG A 867 15.11 -8.53 4.29
CA ARG A 867 14.89 -9.11 2.96
C ARG A 867 14.44 -10.56 3.14
N LEU A 868 13.13 -10.78 3.19
CA LEU A 868 12.54 -12.09 3.41
C LEU A 868 12.41 -12.85 2.08
N VAL A 869 12.98 -14.05 2.05
CA VAL A 869 12.97 -14.93 0.88
C VAL A 869 12.33 -16.25 1.26
N TYR A 870 11.39 -16.72 0.45
CA TYR A 870 10.70 -17.98 0.72
C TYR A 870 11.65 -19.16 0.48
N ILE A 871 11.71 -20.08 1.45
CA ILE A 871 12.37 -21.39 1.31
C ILE A 871 11.34 -22.50 1.61
N PRO A 872 11.28 -23.57 0.82
CA PRO A 872 10.51 -24.76 1.17
C PRO A 872 10.95 -25.39 2.50
N SER A 873 10.02 -25.89 3.30
CA SER A 873 10.32 -26.51 4.61
C SER A 873 11.30 -27.69 4.48
N GLU A 874 11.16 -28.52 3.44
CA GLU A 874 12.10 -29.62 3.20
C GLU A 874 13.51 -29.15 2.81
N ASP A 875 13.73 -27.86 2.51
CA ASP A 875 15.04 -27.25 2.28
C ASP A 875 15.49 -26.36 3.45
N ASN A 876 14.60 -26.04 4.39
CA ASN A 876 14.89 -25.09 5.46
C ASN A 876 15.93 -25.67 6.45
N PRO A 877 17.12 -25.07 6.59
CA PRO A 877 18.14 -25.54 7.53
C PRO A 877 17.79 -25.28 9.01
N ALA A 878 16.71 -24.53 9.28
CA ALA A 878 16.22 -24.27 10.64
C ALA A 878 15.21 -25.32 11.17
N ASP A 879 14.71 -26.24 10.31
CA ASP A 879 13.69 -27.23 10.69
C ASP A 879 14.17 -28.23 11.76
N ALA A 880 15.31 -28.90 11.57
CA ALA A 880 15.84 -29.81 12.60
C ALA A 880 16.11 -29.09 13.96
N PRO A 881 16.71 -27.88 13.99
CA PRO A 881 16.82 -27.06 15.20
C PRO A 881 15.50 -26.68 15.88
N SER A 882 14.43 -26.42 15.12
CA SER A 882 13.11 -26.02 15.64
C SER A 882 12.39 -27.19 16.31
N ARG A 883 12.72 -28.42 15.91
CA ARG A 883 12.24 -29.70 16.49
C ARG A 883 13.12 -30.23 17.64
N GLY A 884 14.16 -29.50 18.04
CA GLY A 884 15.07 -29.91 19.11
C GLY A 884 16.03 -31.03 18.75
N GLN A 885 16.16 -31.38 17.47
CA GLN A 885 17.05 -32.45 17.01
C GLN A 885 18.52 -32.02 17.11
N ARG A 886 19.40 -32.92 17.56
CA ARG A 886 20.85 -32.71 17.55
C ARG A 886 21.38 -33.03 16.15
N VAL A 887 21.89 -32.02 15.44
CA VAL A 887 22.68 -32.26 14.22
C VAL A 887 23.93 -33.06 14.61
N PRO A 888 24.19 -34.25 14.02
CA PRO A 888 25.37 -35.03 14.36
C PRO A 888 26.64 -34.25 14.02
N VAL A 889 27.41 -33.85 15.02
CA VAL A 889 28.75 -33.30 14.80
C VAL A 889 29.64 -34.50 14.49
N LYS A 890 30.20 -34.58 13.28
CA LYS A 890 31.27 -35.55 12.99
C LYS A 890 32.40 -35.28 13.99
N LYS A 891 32.64 -36.22 14.91
CA LYS A 891 33.86 -36.25 15.72
C LYS A 891 35.03 -36.25 14.76
N THR A 892 35.84 -35.21 14.78
CA THR A 892 37.16 -35.22 14.17
C THR A 892 37.92 -36.36 14.85
N VAL A 893 38.17 -37.44 14.10
CA VAL A 893 39.08 -38.49 14.52
C VAL A 893 40.44 -37.82 14.65
N ARG A 894 40.89 -37.58 15.89
CA ARG A 894 42.30 -37.32 16.16
C ARG A 894 43.02 -38.60 15.75
N LYS A 895 43.78 -38.53 14.66
CA LYS A 895 44.78 -39.57 14.35
C LYS A 895 45.75 -39.61 15.54
N ALA A 896 45.82 -40.77 16.19
CA ALA A 896 46.92 -41.15 17.05
C ALA A 896 48.15 -41.47 16.19
#